data_AF-A0ABD3QD06-F1
#
_entry.id   AF-A0ABD3QD06-F1
#
_cell.length_a   1.000
_cell.length_b   1.000
_cell.length_c   1.000
_cell.angle_alpha   90.00
_cell.angle_beta   90.00
_cell.angle_gamma   90.00
#
_symmetry.space_group_name_H-M   'P 1'
#
loop_
_entity.id
_entity.type
_entity.pdbx_description
1 polymer ?
#
loop_
_entity_poly.entity_id
_entity_poly.type
_entity_poly.pdbx_seq_one_letter_code
_entity_poly.pdbx_strand_id
1 'polypeptide(L)'
;MLEQKESKVSKSMVRQANRYYLLSIWVLVTRILIATAGQSVIFNNTDNALTVGQTPAVTCLNSAITSTIGPDVLHIPVDKWRSGGLFFGCQSKDASWACIKTCYYQDAFGNTPNFSKYGYLTFLARVTGQNGACQPKMKVAKRYPVYSSAIITLSGKYVDKAALVGSEYRQVVIPVADLISKELCGGILCWPVLTDVATIWFLSCGTDFTTQPIYDIKNLVLTDQPPLISNAPPTSMPTFPPPTNQPTSYPTSSPTPLPDSKVFATTADAFTVGQATALSCLATPGSPENTAVIDPNVLQIAPDKWHAAGLYFGCREKNSSWACVKSCYYQGKFGNMPNFSKYSYLTFKAKVSDHDSECSLSIHLSKYWPVYYSKPVRLSGPYVDAGELSGEWRKVVIPTNDLVSQELCDGVLCWPSLNDVSTLWFDSCSSALVEYPVQPVYQISNLTLTNYPPKLLSQPPTLSPTPYVTMNPSLATHRLVDCSDTNHQWYPIFESEREPDNVWLIASNNEWPKYPQTSRAVTVHVPIGQTVTYHEYNSLKYDKVIIEGTLNIKPLESDVKLTVGTLLVEKTGYLNISTSTPEPYTVTIEIDGMLNREVDPEETMVGLVSLAGSVTVSGNSIPVKWSSIALAVEAGSVSVELLGIDAATYWVVGDEIVFPDTKEGRNVAHWNFPKNEGGYVDQTELRKIAALSINDDDNTVIILDRPLLYRHAGCNVVHVTRSINFVTSHTSNDRGHIMHTGGGSFSFQNTRIENFGRTSVQLIDSTAMKDADIDLAAGLAQMNVIHQGSNQVGRYALHAHHSMVEVFFKGNAILFSPRNGIVAHNSRVHILENIVVGANGSAIFLEDSTETGPVMNNFLIGNGGGTRGGDDGRFAIKNGTDMGHGGFGIWARGGYCHIENNRAEGSFGLAPYAFFVHPNFVSDKLVPNVTGTPEFLIGKSSHQLGHELDHDLTIQSFGSFKNNSARGTWRNGLDLSYFGAPKHTLDGHILVNVELIALAQSGYGAFTIHSKVFTMRGGIISGAHIGNTITGVFCNSCDNCTLNWIEEDGADISGVGVIRGGNC
;
A
#
# COMPACT_ATOMS: atom_id res chain seq x y z
N MET A 1 -4.95 35.61 60.41
CA MET A 1 -4.48 36.91 60.96
C MET A 1 -2.96 36.87 61.08
N LEU A 2 -2.30 37.66 60.20
CA LEU A 2 -1.05 38.44 60.32
C LEU A 2 0.32 37.81 60.72
N GLU A 3 1.22 37.78 59.69
CA GLU A 3 2.60 38.36 59.59
C GLU A 3 3.74 37.90 60.54
N GLN A 4 5.05 37.81 60.19
CA GLN A 4 5.87 38.42 59.13
C GLN A 4 7.27 37.72 58.95
N LYS A 5 7.77 37.63 57.69
CA LYS A 5 9.14 37.89 57.10
C LYS A 5 10.49 37.58 57.83
N GLU A 6 11.46 36.97 57.08
CA GLU A 6 12.60 37.61 56.35
C GLU A 6 13.95 36.79 56.21
N SER A 7 14.30 36.45 54.96
CA SER A 7 15.56 36.54 54.15
C SER A 7 17.04 36.36 54.65
N LYS A 8 17.84 35.74 53.73
CA LYS A 8 19.22 36.05 53.22
C LYS A 8 20.51 35.33 53.71
N VAL A 9 21.00 34.41 52.85
CA VAL A 9 22.23 34.43 51.98
C VAL A 9 23.65 34.86 52.50
N SER A 10 24.58 33.90 52.35
CA SER A 10 26.03 33.90 52.00
C SER A 10 27.14 34.39 52.95
N LYS A 11 28.16 33.51 53.13
CA LYS A 11 29.58 33.66 52.74
C LYS A 11 30.45 32.59 53.44
N SER A 12 31.31 31.86 52.70
CA SER A 12 32.76 31.89 52.93
C SER A 12 33.55 31.10 51.88
N MET A 13 34.59 31.73 51.35
CA MET A 13 35.82 31.14 50.82
C MET A 13 36.98 31.75 51.62
N VAL A 14 38.10 31.02 51.79
CA VAL A 14 39.48 31.43 51.40
C VAL A 14 40.58 30.79 52.28
N ARG A 15 41.68 30.40 51.58
CA ARG A 15 43.12 30.20 51.94
C ARG A 15 43.61 28.76 52.23
N GLN A 16 44.78 28.28 51.75
CA GLN A 16 45.81 28.72 50.77
C GLN A 16 46.94 27.65 50.73
N ALA A 17 47.63 27.43 49.59
CA ALA A 17 49.12 27.48 49.46
C ALA A 17 49.69 26.96 48.11
N ASN A 18 50.44 27.84 47.40
CA ASN A 18 51.74 27.67 46.66
C ASN A 18 51.87 26.67 45.46
N ARG A 19 52.58 26.89 44.32
CA ARG A 19 53.57 27.90 43.83
C ARG A 19 54.03 27.57 42.35
N TYR A 20 54.33 28.60 41.53
CA TYR A 20 55.30 28.73 40.36
C TYR A 20 55.21 27.80 39.10
N TYR A 21 55.63 28.12 37.85
CA TYR A 21 55.85 29.31 36.97
C TYR A 21 56.38 28.77 35.59
N LEU A 22 56.13 29.52 34.48
CA LEU A 22 56.90 29.65 33.21
C LEU A 22 56.68 28.76 31.95
N LEU A 23 56.23 29.46 30.89
CA LEU A 23 56.56 29.26 29.46
C LEU A 23 57.99 29.76 29.13
N SER A 24 58.66 29.19 28.10
CA SER A 24 59.25 29.92 26.92
C SER A 24 60.44 29.23 26.17
N ILE A 25 60.26 29.01 24.85
CA ILE A 25 61.17 29.28 23.67
C ILE A 25 62.40 28.36 23.37
N TRP A 26 62.52 27.82 22.13
CA TRP A 26 63.60 28.08 21.11
C TRP A 26 63.52 27.23 19.82
N VAL A 27 64.13 27.75 18.74
CA VAL A 27 63.93 27.52 17.29
C VAL A 27 65.24 27.08 16.59
N LEU A 28 65.12 26.35 15.46
CA LEU A 28 66.08 26.09 14.35
C LEU A 28 67.34 25.20 14.54
N VAL A 29 67.60 24.30 13.58
CA VAL A 29 68.81 24.23 12.68
C VAL A 29 68.67 23.07 11.67
N THR A 30 69.25 23.29 10.48
CA THR A 30 69.07 22.63 9.17
C THR A 30 70.28 21.74 8.77
N ARG A 31 70.12 20.92 7.70
CA ARG A 31 71.13 20.41 6.70
C ARG A 31 71.98 19.16 7.06
N ILE A 32 72.47 18.24 6.19
CA ILE A 32 72.33 17.85 4.75
C ILE A 32 73.32 16.65 4.46
N LEU A 33 73.06 15.83 3.42
CA LEU A 33 73.95 14.98 2.55
C LEU A 33 74.73 13.74 3.07
N ILE A 34 74.68 12.65 2.28
CA ILE A 34 75.82 12.01 1.56
C ILE A 34 75.28 11.16 0.37
N ALA A 35 76.08 11.07 -0.69
CA ALA A 35 75.80 10.58 -2.04
C ALA A 35 76.66 9.36 -2.45
N THR A 36 76.53 8.95 -3.73
CA THR A 36 77.41 8.12 -4.61
C THR A 36 77.20 6.60 -4.59
N ALA A 37 77.43 5.80 -5.64
CA ALA A 37 77.50 5.89 -7.11
C ALA A 37 77.83 4.46 -7.62
N GLY A 38 77.39 4.07 -8.83
CA GLY A 38 78.18 3.16 -9.68
C GLY A 38 77.60 1.78 -10.11
N GLN A 39 77.52 1.64 -11.44
CA GLN A 39 77.72 0.46 -12.30
C GLN A 39 76.55 -0.43 -12.76
N SER A 40 76.66 -0.70 -14.08
CA SER A 40 75.81 -1.37 -15.06
C SER A 40 75.97 -2.90 -15.05
N VAL A 41 74.97 -3.66 -15.56
CA VAL A 41 75.09 -4.82 -16.51
C VAL A 41 73.73 -5.57 -16.65
N ILE A 42 73.15 -5.51 -17.86
CA ILE A 42 72.57 -6.54 -18.78
C ILE A 42 71.68 -7.72 -18.28
N PHE A 43 70.46 -7.78 -18.85
CA PHE A 43 69.43 -8.84 -19.11
C PHE A 43 69.27 -10.10 -18.21
N ASN A 44 68.03 -10.41 -17.77
CA ASN A 44 67.16 -11.41 -18.43
C ASN A 44 65.76 -11.57 -17.79
N ASN A 45 64.86 -12.16 -18.57
CA ASN A 45 63.42 -12.30 -18.42
C ASN A 45 62.98 -13.31 -17.33
N THR A 46 61.67 -13.26 -17.00
CA THR A 46 60.82 -14.22 -16.25
C THR A 46 60.74 -14.13 -14.72
N ASP A 47 59.50 -13.87 -14.27
CA ASP A 47 58.88 -14.12 -12.96
C ASP A 47 59.55 -13.59 -11.67
N ASN A 48 59.02 -12.50 -11.12
CA ASN A 48 58.44 -12.48 -9.77
C ASN A 48 57.85 -11.12 -9.34
N ALA A 49 56.91 -11.23 -8.41
CA ALA A 49 56.10 -10.18 -7.81
C ALA A 49 56.90 -9.02 -7.19
N LEU A 50 56.32 -7.82 -7.26
CA LEU A 50 56.77 -6.63 -6.51
C LEU A 50 55.60 -6.03 -5.73
N THR A 51 55.83 -5.86 -4.42
CA THR A 51 54.91 -5.30 -3.44
C THR A 51 55.02 -3.77 -3.43
N VAL A 52 53.86 -3.11 -3.39
CA VAL A 52 53.51 -1.71 -3.04
C VAL A 52 54.63 -0.65 -3.06
N GLY A 53 54.45 0.36 -3.93
CA GLY A 53 54.99 1.70 -3.68
C GLY A 53 55.54 2.46 -4.89
N GLN A 54 54.85 2.51 -6.03
CA GLN A 54 54.91 3.58 -7.04
C GLN A 54 54.00 3.22 -8.23
N THR A 55 53.00 4.05 -8.52
CA THR A 55 52.22 3.99 -9.77
C THR A 55 53.12 4.38 -10.95
N PRO A 56 53.27 3.57 -12.01
CA PRO A 56 53.91 4.02 -13.23
C PRO A 56 53.06 5.14 -13.85
N ALA A 57 53.69 6.21 -14.30
CA ALA A 57 53.02 7.23 -15.09
C ALA A 57 52.59 6.61 -16.43
N VAL A 58 51.27 6.55 -16.68
CA VAL A 58 50.72 6.22 -17.99
C VAL A 58 50.98 7.39 -18.92
N THR A 59 51.86 7.21 -19.90
CA THR A 59 52.09 8.18 -20.98
C THR A 59 50.86 8.19 -21.90
N CYS A 60 50.23 9.36 -22.11
CA CYS A 60 49.18 9.51 -23.12
C CYS A 60 49.72 9.11 -24.50
N LEU A 61 49.13 8.09 -25.11
CA LEU A 61 49.23 7.89 -26.55
C LEU A 61 48.45 9.02 -27.23
N ASN A 62 49.16 10.04 -27.69
CA ASN A 62 48.65 11.11 -28.57
C ASN A 62 48.48 10.64 -30.03
N SER A 63 48.29 9.34 -30.28
CA SER A 63 47.80 8.88 -31.57
C SER A 63 46.28 8.96 -31.54
N ALA A 64 45.73 9.84 -32.38
CA ALA A 64 44.32 9.85 -32.74
C ALA A 64 43.79 8.42 -32.81
N ILE A 65 42.64 8.16 -32.16
CA ILE A 65 41.82 6.97 -32.40
C ILE A 65 41.39 7.07 -33.86
N THR A 66 42.29 6.64 -34.74
CA THR A 66 42.02 6.38 -36.15
C THR A 66 41.36 5.02 -36.17
N SER A 67 40.08 5.04 -36.47
CA SER A 67 39.23 3.88 -36.73
C SER A 67 39.90 2.91 -37.71
N THR A 68 40.62 1.92 -37.17
CA THR A 68 41.00 0.70 -37.89
C THR A 68 40.29 -0.53 -37.34
N ILE A 69 39.37 -0.33 -36.41
CA ILE A 69 38.37 -1.30 -35.95
C ILE A 69 37.02 -0.63 -36.21
N GLY A 70 36.06 -1.36 -36.78
CA GLY A 70 34.78 -0.81 -37.28
C GLY A 70 33.99 0.02 -36.26
N PRO A 71 32.94 0.74 -36.70
CA PRO A 71 32.14 1.64 -35.85
C PRO A 71 31.50 0.99 -34.60
N ASP A 72 31.57 -0.33 -34.49
CA ASP A 72 30.79 -1.17 -33.56
C ASP A 72 31.56 -1.59 -32.30
N VAL A 73 32.75 -1.02 -32.02
CA VAL A 73 33.60 -1.40 -30.87
C VAL A 73 34.28 -0.20 -30.20
N LEU A 74 34.15 -0.06 -28.87
CA LEU A 74 34.89 0.92 -28.06
C LEU A 74 35.68 0.22 -26.94
N HIS A 75 37.01 0.32 -27.00
CA HIS A 75 37.92 -0.19 -25.96
C HIS A 75 38.13 0.83 -24.83
N ILE A 76 37.99 0.39 -23.59
CA ILE A 76 38.20 1.20 -22.40
C ILE A 76 39.43 0.65 -21.65
N PRO A 77 40.51 1.44 -21.45
CA PRO A 77 41.65 0.99 -20.67
C PRO A 77 41.27 0.78 -19.20
N VAL A 78 41.77 -0.31 -18.60
CA VAL A 78 41.46 -0.72 -17.22
C VAL A 78 42.75 -1.04 -16.44
N ASP A 79 42.78 -0.64 -15.16
CA ASP A 79 43.80 -0.97 -14.15
C ASP A 79 43.20 -1.84 -13.02
N LYS A 80 44.01 -2.27 -12.03
CA LYS A 80 43.51 -3.02 -10.84
C LYS A 80 42.79 -2.08 -9.85
N TRP A 81 41.61 -2.48 -9.36
CA TRP A 81 40.78 -1.64 -8.48
C TRP A 81 40.45 -2.31 -7.14
N ARG A 82 40.60 -1.55 -6.05
CA ARG A 82 39.96 -1.83 -4.76
C ARG A 82 38.70 -0.97 -4.71
N SER A 83 37.53 -1.61 -4.65
CA SER A 83 36.23 -1.03 -4.24
C SER A 83 36.05 0.48 -4.47
N GLY A 84 35.34 0.83 -5.55
CA GLY A 84 35.07 2.21 -5.94
C GLY A 84 34.70 2.32 -7.43
N GLY A 85 34.31 3.51 -7.88
CA GLY A 85 33.99 3.76 -9.28
C GLY A 85 35.23 3.84 -10.18
N LEU A 86 35.17 3.17 -11.34
CA LEU A 86 36.00 3.44 -12.52
C LEU A 86 35.50 4.75 -13.15
N PHE A 87 36.32 5.80 -13.11
CA PHE A 87 35.99 7.09 -13.72
C PHE A 87 36.59 7.17 -15.12
N PHE A 88 35.75 7.44 -16.12
CA PHE A 88 36.23 7.64 -17.48
C PHE A 88 37.14 8.87 -17.56
N GLY A 89 38.31 8.69 -18.15
CA GLY A 89 39.24 9.78 -18.44
C GLY A 89 40.15 10.22 -17.29
N CYS A 90 40.20 9.53 -16.14
CA CYS A 90 41.08 9.90 -15.03
C CYS A 90 42.47 9.24 -15.11
N GLN A 91 43.54 10.04 -15.23
CA GLN A 91 44.95 9.57 -15.23
C GLN A 91 45.53 9.33 -13.85
N SER A 92 45.20 10.18 -12.89
CA SER A 92 45.73 10.08 -11.53
C SER A 92 44.75 10.65 -10.54
N LYS A 93 44.64 9.98 -9.39
CA LYS A 93 43.85 10.44 -8.25
C LYS A 93 44.78 10.95 -7.15
N ASP A 94 44.31 11.90 -6.35
CA ASP A 94 44.99 12.25 -5.10
C ASP A 94 44.65 11.28 -3.96
N ALA A 95 45.16 11.56 -2.76
CA ALA A 95 44.93 10.77 -1.55
C ALA A 95 43.45 10.75 -1.10
N SER A 96 42.61 11.66 -1.60
CA SER A 96 41.16 11.68 -1.35
C SER A 96 40.35 10.93 -2.41
N TRP A 97 41.04 10.27 -3.35
CA TRP A 97 40.46 9.60 -4.53
C TRP A 97 39.81 10.54 -5.55
N ALA A 98 40.03 11.85 -5.41
CA ALA A 98 39.59 12.83 -6.41
C ALA A 98 40.50 12.76 -7.63
N CYS A 99 39.90 12.82 -8.83
CA CYS A 99 40.69 12.83 -10.06
C CYS A 99 41.41 14.17 -10.22
N ILE A 100 42.74 14.15 -10.16
CA ILE A 100 43.57 15.37 -10.26
C ILE A 100 44.16 15.59 -11.65
N LYS A 101 44.08 14.59 -12.54
CA LYS A 101 44.57 14.71 -13.92
C LYS A 101 43.71 13.88 -14.86
N THR A 102 43.19 14.48 -15.94
CA THR A 102 42.32 13.80 -16.91
C THR A 102 42.97 13.70 -18.29
N CYS A 103 42.74 12.60 -19.02
CA CYS A 103 43.17 12.43 -20.42
C CYS A 103 42.31 13.23 -21.41
N TYR A 104 41.12 13.65 -21.00
CA TYR A 104 40.21 14.43 -21.83
C TYR A 104 40.41 15.92 -21.54
N TYR A 105 40.77 16.69 -22.57
CA TYR A 105 40.78 18.14 -22.54
C TYR A 105 39.32 18.60 -22.38
N GLN A 106 39.02 19.31 -21.30
CA GLN A 106 37.70 19.87 -21.03
C GLN A 106 37.40 20.98 -22.04
N ASP A 107 36.63 20.70 -23.08
CA ASP A 107 35.71 21.68 -23.63
C ASP A 107 34.36 21.57 -22.88
N ALA A 108 33.59 22.65 -22.88
CA ALA A 108 32.41 22.83 -22.02
C ALA A 108 31.22 21.89 -22.31
N PHE A 109 31.40 20.87 -23.16
CA PHE A 109 30.39 19.86 -23.53
C PHE A 109 30.95 18.41 -23.55
N GLY A 110 32.04 18.16 -22.80
CA GLY A 110 32.84 16.93 -22.81
C GLY A 110 32.11 15.60 -23.07
N ASN A 111 32.42 14.98 -24.21
CA ASN A 111 31.89 13.71 -24.69
C ASN A 111 32.29 12.53 -23.78
N THR A 112 31.48 12.24 -22.76
CA THR A 112 31.50 10.95 -22.07
C THR A 112 31.01 9.82 -22.98
N PRO A 113 31.45 8.56 -22.77
CA PRO A 113 30.97 7.43 -23.56
C PRO A 113 29.45 7.34 -23.55
N ASN A 114 28.84 7.27 -24.74
CA ASN A 114 27.43 6.98 -24.89
C ASN A 114 27.26 5.46 -25.01
N PHE A 115 26.84 4.81 -23.93
CA PHE A 115 26.62 3.36 -23.91
C PHE A 115 25.41 2.96 -24.75
N SER A 116 24.44 3.86 -24.97
CA SER A 116 23.22 3.59 -25.74
C SER A 116 23.48 3.30 -27.23
N LYS A 117 24.72 3.46 -27.71
CA LYS A 117 25.13 3.13 -29.08
C LYS A 117 25.58 1.69 -29.26
N TYR A 118 25.67 0.92 -28.18
CA TYR A 118 26.19 -0.45 -28.19
C TYR A 118 25.20 -1.41 -27.55
N GLY A 119 25.12 -2.63 -28.08
CA GLY A 119 24.26 -3.69 -27.54
C GLY A 119 24.77 -4.26 -26.21
N TYR A 120 26.09 -4.30 -26.00
CA TYR A 120 26.70 -5.03 -24.88
C TYR A 120 27.92 -4.32 -24.28
N LEU A 121 28.08 -4.45 -22.97
CA LEU A 121 29.31 -4.19 -22.21
C LEU A 121 29.97 -5.51 -21.87
N THR A 122 31.21 -5.70 -22.29
CA THR A 122 31.96 -6.96 -22.13
C THR A 122 33.29 -6.71 -21.43
N PHE A 123 33.71 -7.61 -20.54
CA PHE A 123 35.02 -7.55 -19.89
C PHE A 123 35.40 -8.90 -19.29
N LEU A 124 36.70 -9.11 -19.05
CA LEU A 124 37.18 -10.18 -18.20
C LEU A 124 37.26 -9.67 -16.76
N ALA A 125 36.67 -10.35 -15.80
CA ALA A 125 36.78 -10.01 -14.38
C ALA A 125 37.13 -11.22 -13.53
N ARG A 126 37.84 -10.99 -12.43
CA ARG A 126 37.92 -11.90 -11.29
C ARG A 126 37.76 -11.13 -10.00
N VAL A 127 37.29 -11.81 -8.95
CA VAL A 127 37.08 -11.18 -7.65
C VAL A 127 37.85 -11.93 -6.57
N THR A 128 38.67 -11.19 -5.82
CA THR A 128 39.48 -11.74 -4.72
C THR A 128 39.07 -11.11 -3.38
N GLY A 129 39.30 -11.81 -2.27
CA GLY A 129 38.96 -11.33 -0.93
C GLY A 129 37.50 -11.52 -0.52
N GLN A 130 36.75 -12.41 -1.17
CA GLN A 130 35.38 -12.76 -0.79
C GLN A 130 35.34 -14.02 0.11
N ASN A 131 34.55 -13.98 1.18
CA ASN A 131 33.99 -15.18 1.79
C ASN A 131 32.80 -15.60 0.92
N GLY A 132 32.63 -16.89 0.62
CA GLY A 132 31.73 -17.43 -0.43
C GLY A 132 30.23 -17.05 -0.39
N ALA A 133 29.79 -16.17 0.49
CA ALA A 133 28.44 -15.58 0.56
C ALA A 133 28.28 -14.27 -0.24
N CYS A 134 29.37 -13.66 -0.72
CA CYS A 134 29.34 -12.36 -1.41
C CYS A 134 29.00 -12.51 -2.90
N GLN A 135 27.88 -11.93 -3.34
CA GLN A 135 27.48 -11.85 -4.74
C GLN A 135 27.98 -10.51 -5.34
N PRO A 136 28.99 -10.50 -6.22
CA PRO A 136 29.53 -9.26 -6.77
C PRO A 136 28.49 -8.50 -7.61
N LYS A 137 28.43 -7.17 -7.44
CA LYS A 137 27.44 -6.30 -8.08
C LYS A 137 28.09 -5.11 -8.78
N MET A 138 27.48 -4.62 -9.84
CA MET A 138 27.95 -3.48 -10.65
C MET A 138 26.79 -2.53 -11.00
N LYS A 139 27.07 -1.23 -11.14
CA LYS A 139 26.17 -0.24 -11.76
C LYS A 139 26.98 0.79 -12.55
N VAL A 140 26.35 1.56 -13.44
CA VAL A 140 26.94 2.72 -14.11
C VAL A 140 26.22 4.00 -13.68
N ALA A 141 26.90 5.16 -13.72
CA ALA A 141 26.29 6.42 -13.27
C ALA A 141 26.76 7.65 -14.08
N LYS A 142 25.84 8.63 -14.20
CA LYS A 142 26.06 9.98 -14.75
C LYS A 142 26.56 10.91 -13.66
N ARG A 143 27.40 11.90 -14.03
CA ARG A 143 27.91 12.90 -13.07
C ARG A 143 26.89 14.00 -12.75
N TYR A 144 26.17 14.52 -13.74
CA TYR A 144 25.15 15.56 -13.53
C TYR A 144 24.11 15.60 -14.67
N PRO A 145 22.79 15.64 -14.38
CA PRO A 145 22.20 15.27 -13.09
C PRO A 145 22.68 13.87 -12.68
N VAL A 146 22.74 13.57 -11.39
CA VAL A 146 23.19 12.26 -10.93
C VAL A 146 22.11 11.25 -11.30
N TYR A 147 22.44 10.38 -12.24
CA TYR A 147 21.61 9.24 -12.63
C TYR A 147 22.38 7.96 -12.36
N SER A 148 21.68 6.90 -11.95
CA SER A 148 22.25 5.57 -11.78
C SER A 148 21.54 4.59 -12.71
N SER A 149 22.28 3.63 -13.22
CA SER A 149 21.74 2.45 -13.91
C SER A 149 21.14 1.46 -12.91
N ALA A 150 20.48 0.43 -13.43
CA ALA A 150 20.15 -0.77 -12.66
C ALA A 150 21.43 -1.39 -12.05
N ILE A 151 21.28 -2.03 -10.88
CA ILE A 151 22.36 -2.78 -10.23
C ILE A 151 22.35 -4.21 -10.76
N ILE A 152 23.42 -4.60 -11.46
CA ILE A 152 23.60 -5.94 -12.02
C ILE A 152 24.39 -6.79 -11.05
N THR A 153 23.84 -7.95 -10.68
CA THR A 153 24.62 -9.00 -9.99
C THR A 153 25.42 -9.77 -11.03
N LEU A 154 26.74 -9.77 -10.90
CA LEU A 154 27.68 -10.40 -11.83
C LEU A 154 27.74 -11.93 -11.61
N SER A 155 26.63 -12.59 -11.94
CA SER A 155 26.45 -14.05 -11.89
C SER A 155 25.43 -14.50 -12.96
N GLY A 156 25.21 -15.81 -13.07
CA GLY A 156 24.20 -16.39 -13.93
C GLY A 156 24.42 -16.06 -15.41
N LYS A 157 23.42 -15.43 -16.04
CA LYS A 157 23.40 -15.13 -17.48
C LYS A 157 24.49 -14.16 -17.94
N TYR A 158 25.08 -13.38 -17.02
CA TYR A 158 26.07 -12.36 -17.36
C TYR A 158 27.51 -12.84 -17.33
N VAL A 159 27.78 -14.02 -16.75
CA VAL A 159 29.14 -14.51 -16.48
C VAL A 159 29.29 -15.93 -17.01
N ASP A 160 30.38 -16.20 -17.74
CA ASP A 160 30.69 -17.56 -18.14
C ASP A 160 30.89 -18.46 -16.91
N LYS A 161 30.35 -19.69 -16.96
CA LYS A 161 30.39 -20.63 -15.81
C LYS A 161 29.67 -20.13 -14.55
N ALA A 162 28.62 -19.34 -14.73
CA ALA A 162 27.57 -19.02 -13.78
C ALA A 162 27.92 -18.12 -12.57
N ALA A 163 29.20 -17.85 -12.24
CA ALA A 163 29.55 -16.88 -11.19
C ALA A 163 31.00 -16.38 -11.24
N LEU A 164 31.21 -15.14 -10.79
CA LEU A 164 32.52 -14.57 -10.47
C LEU A 164 33.02 -15.05 -9.09
N VAL A 165 33.47 -16.30 -9.00
CA VAL A 165 34.05 -16.85 -7.75
C VAL A 165 35.48 -17.32 -8.00
N GLY A 166 36.41 -16.89 -7.15
CA GLY A 166 37.81 -17.35 -7.16
C GLY A 166 38.80 -16.48 -7.95
N SER A 167 40.01 -17.00 -8.14
CA SER A 167 41.14 -16.27 -8.74
C SER A 167 41.20 -16.31 -10.27
N GLU A 168 40.26 -17.00 -10.92
CA GLU A 168 40.18 -17.13 -12.38
C GLU A 168 39.46 -15.94 -13.00
N TYR A 169 39.97 -15.42 -14.12
CA TYR A 169 39.22 -14.47 -14.93
C TYR A 169 38.05 -15.17 -15.62
N ARG A 170 36.89 -14.54 -15.53
CA ARG A 170 35.64 -14.93 -16.19
C ARG A 170 35.25 -13.86 -17.19
N GLN A 171 34.68 -14.30 -18.31
CA GLN A 171 34.07 -13.42 -19.30
C GLN A 171 32.72 -12.94 -18.78
N VAL A 172 32.59 -11.63 -18.70
CA VAL A 172 31.35 -10.92 -18.37
C VAL A 172 30.80 -10.31 -19.65
N VAL A 173 29.51 -10.52 -19.92
CA VAL A 173 28.76 -9.92 -21.03
C VAL A 173 27.44 -9.41 -20.47
N ILE A 174 27.24 -8.09 -20.50
CA ILE A 174 26.06 -7.42 -19.97
C ILE A 174 25.38 -6.69 -21.13
N PRO A 175 24.16 -7.06 -21.52
CA PRO A 175 23.36 -6.26 -22.44
C PRO A 175 23.19 -4.84 -21.88
N VAL A 176 23.43 -3.81 -22.70
CA VAL A 176 23.28 -2.42 -22.28
C VAL A 176 21.82 -2.13 -21.88
N ALA A 177 20.86 -2.80 -22.51
CA ALA A 177 19.45 -2.73 -22.14
C ALA A 177 19.19 -3.16 -20.68
N ASP A 178 19.93 -4.15 -20.17
CA ASP A 178 19.78 -4.62 -18.78
C ASP A 178 20.32 -3.59 -17.77
N LEU A 179 21.22 -2.68 -18.18
CA LEU A 179 21.67 -1.57 -17.36
C LEU A 179 20.62 -0.44 -17.27
N ILE A 180 19.66 -0.38 -18.20
CA ILE A 180 18.58 0.62 -18.18
C ILE A 180 17.48 0.13 -17.21
N SER A 181 17.29 0.85 -16.10
CA SER A 181 16.28 0.47 -15.11
C SER A 181 14.90 1.01 -15.48
N LYS A 182 13.85 0.17 -15.38
CA LYS A 182 12.44 0.60 -15.40
C LYS A 182 11.87 0.91 -14.01
N GLU A 183 12.61 0.60 -12.93
CA GLU A 183 12.19 0.80 -11.53
C GLU A 183 13.23 1.60 -10.70
N LEU A 184 12.84 2.11 -9.52
CA LEU A 184 13.58 3.04 -8.66
C LEU A 184 15.07 2.67 -8.44
N CYS A 185 15.99 3.52 -8.88
CA CYS A 185 17.45 3.32 -8.82
C CYS A 185 18.06 3.65 -7.45
N GLY A 186 17.61 2.98 -6.38
CA GLY A 186 18.20 3.11 -5.05
C GLY A 186 18.17 4.53 -4.46
N GLY A 187 17.09 5.27 -4.71
CA GLY A 187 16.87 6.63 -4.19
C GLY A 187 17.41 7.78 -5.05
N ILE A 188 17.86 7.51 -6.28
CA ILE A 188 18.30 8.52 -7.27
C ILE A 188 17.46 8.37 -8.55
N LEU A 189 17.27 9.46 -9.32
CA LEU A 189 16.56 9.45 -10.61
C LEU A 189 17.05 8.31 -11.52
N CYS A 190 16.12 7.54 -12.09
CA CYS A 190 16.42 6.45 -13.01
C CYS A 190 16.90 6.99 -14.35
N TRP A 191 17.87 6.32 -14.97
CA TRP A 191 18.47 6.76 -16.23
C TRP A 191 17.78 6.08 -17.43
N PRO A 192 16.86 6.76 -18.16
CA PRO A 192 16.09 6.12 -19.24
C PRO A 192 16.95 5.83 -20.48
N VAL A 193 18.08 6.52 -20.63
CA VAL A 193 19.03 6.34 -21.73
C VAL A 193 20.44 6.52 -21.18
N LEU A 194 21.34 5.55 -21.39
CA LEU A 194 22.72 5.58 -20.90
C LEU A 194 23.63 6.49 -21.76
N THR A 195 23.17 7.71 -22.04
CA THR A 195 23.94 8.78 -22.66
C THR A 195 24.74 9.52 -21.60
N ASP A 196 26.05 9.62 -21.77
CA ASP A 196 26.99 10.31 -20.87
C ASP A 196 27.46 9.52 -19.64
N VAL A 197 27.86 8.26 -19.84
CA VAL A 197 28.38 7.40 -18.75
C VAL A 197 29.68 7.95 -18.19
N ALA A 198 29.63 8.43 -16.94
CA ALA A 198 30.77 9.02 -16.26
C ALA A 198 31.54 8.00 -15.41
N THR A 199 30.84 7.01 -14.84
CA THR A 199 31.44 6.02 -13.95
C THR A 199 30.82 4.62 -14.06
N ILE A 200 31.65 3.59 -13.82
CA ILE A 200 31.21 2.21 -13.53
C ILE A 200 31.58 1.88 -12.09
N TRP A 201 30.61 1.54 -11.25
CA TRP A 201 30.78 1.22 -9.84
C TRP A 201 30.67 -0.28 -9.61
N PHE A 202 31.66 -0.86 -8.92
CA PHE A 202 31.59 -2.21 -8.38
C PHE A 202 31.27 -2.12 -6.89
N LEU A 203 30.15 -2.70 -6.47
CA LEU A 203 29.59 -2.52 -5.12
C LEU A 203 30.19 -3.50 -4.11
N SER A 204 30.18 -3.08 -2.83
CA SER A 204 30.53 -3.94 -1.68
C SER A 204 29.40 -4.92 -1.36
N CYS A 205 29.74 -6.06 -0.76
CA CYS A 205 28.79 -7.12 -0.39
C CYS A 205 28.24 -7.02 1.05
N GLY A 206 28.47 -5.93 1.78
CA GLY A 206 27.99 -5.77 3.15
C GLY A 206 28.20 -4.37 3.72
N THR A 207 27.66 -4.14 4.91
CA THR A 207 27.76 -2.89 5.70
C THR A 207 29.07 -2.78 6.49
N ASP A 208 29.78 -3.89 6.68
CA ASP A 208 31.09 -3.92 7.32
C ASP A 208 32.19 -3.62 6.28
N PHE A 209 32.83 -2.45 6.40
CA PHE A 209 33.87 -1.98 5.50
C PHE A 209 35.19 -2.78 5.60
N THR A 210 35.30 -3.77 6.49
CA THR A 210 36.56 -4.48 6.77
C THR A 210 36.93 -5.58 5.77
N THR A 211 35.98 -6.10 4.98
CA THR A 211 36.27 -7.10 3.91
C THR A 211 35.68 -6.69 2.57
N GLN A 212 36.33 -5.74 1.89
CA GLN A 212 35.90 -5.29 0.57
C GLN A 212 36.39 -6.22 -0.55
N PRO A 213 35.53 -6.70 -1.46
CA PRO A 213 35.95 -7.47 -2.62
C PRO A 213 36.88 -6.64 -3.52
N ILE A 214 37.95 -7.27 -4.01
CA ILE A 214 38.89 -6.67 -4.96
C ILE A 214 38.55 -7.20 -6.35
N TYR A 215 38.17 -6.28 -7.24
CA TYR A 215 37.81 -6.58 -8.63
C TYR A 215 39.03 -6.34 -9.53
N ASP A 216 39.45 -7.37 -10.26
CA ASP A 216 40.53 -7.30 -11.24
C ASP A 216 39.91 -7.46 -12.64
N ILE A 217 39.90 -6.37 -13.42
CA ILE A 217 39.16 -6.23 -14.67
C ILE A 217 40.14 -6.06 -15.83
N LYS A 218 39.88 -6.74 -16.95
CA LYS A 218 40.63 -6.68 -18.20
C LYS A 218 39.68 -6.54 -19.38
N ASN A 219 40.15 -5.95 -20.47
CA ASN A 219 39.45 -5.91 -21.76
C ASN A 219 38.01 -5.40 -21.68
N LEU A 220 37.80 -4.26 -21.02
CA LEU A 220 36.49 -3.62 -20.97
C LEU A 220 36.15 -3.02 -22.35
N VAL A 221 35.13 -3.56 -22.99
CA VAL A 221 34.75 -3.25 -24.38
C VAL A 221 33.24 -3.10 -24.48
N LEU A 222 32.79 -2.02 -25.11
CA LEU A 222 31.42 -1.89 -25.59
C LEU A 222 31.34 -2.39 -27.03
N THR A 223 30.36 -3.24 -27.35
CA THR A 223 30.21 -3.84 -28.67
C THR A 223 28.77 -4.24 -28.98
N ASP A 224 28.40 -4.27 -30.26
CA ASP A 224 27.16 -4.86 -30.75
C ASP A 224 27.25 -6.38 -30.99
N GLN A 225 28.48 -6.93 -30.98
CA GLN A 225 28.78 -8.33 -31.29
C GLN A 225 29.50 -8.99 -30.09
N PRO A 226 28.77 -9.40 -29.04
CA PRO A 226 29.40 -9.92 -27.83
C PRO A 226 30.00 -11.31 -28.11
N PRO A 227 31.06 -11.70 -27.37
CA PRO A 227 31.49 -13.08 -27.36
C PRO A 227 30.37 -13.98 -26.79
N LEU A 228 30.15 -15.15 -27.39
CA LEU A 228 29.15 -16.11 -26.93
C LEU A 228 29.51 -16.62 -25.53
N ILE A 229 28.59 -16.47 -24.56
CA ILE A 229 28.66 -17.18 -23.28
C ILE A 229 28.00 -18.55 -23.47
N SER A 230 28.79 -19.63 -23.54
CA SER A 230 28.25 -20.99 -23.73
C SER A 230 27.70 -21.57 -22.42
N ASN A 231 26.42 -21.33 -22.12
CA ASN A 231 25.69 -22.03 -21.05
C ASN A 231 24.43 -22.68 -21.67
N ALA A 232 24.52 -23.92 -22.18
CA ALA A 232 23.37 -24.62 -22.76
C ALA A 232 22.92 -25.81 -21.90
N PRO A 233 21.64 -25.88 -21.48
CA PRO A 233 20.94 -27.12 -21.14
C PRO A 233 20.08 -27.63 -22.34
N PRO A 234 19.78 -28.95 -22.42
CA PRO A 234 19.16 -29.61 -23.59
C PRO A 234 17.63 -29.47 -23.66
N THR A 235 17.09 -29.49 -24.89
CA THR A 235 15.67 -29.34 -25.29
C THR A 235 15.02 -30.65 -25.78
N SER A 236 13.69 -30.81 -25.61
CA SER A 236 12.80 -31.54 -26.56
C SER A 236 11.28 -31.39 -26.25
N MET A 237 10.46 -31.16 -27.31
CA MET A 237 8.96 -30.99 -27.38
C MET A 237 8.15 -32.32 -27.37
N PRO A 238 6.77 -32.38 -27.45
CA PRO A 238 5.95 -32.17 -28.70
C PRO A 238 4.48 -31.63 -28.56
N THR A 239 3.79 -31.43 -29.71
CA THR A 239 2.52 -30.69 -30.00
C THR A 239 1.32 -31.50 -30.58
N PHE A 240 0.13 -30.84 -30.72
CA PHE A 240 -1.10 -31.04 -31.61
C PHE A 240 -2.39 -31.68 -31.02
N PRO A 241 -3.63 -31.56 -31.61
CA PRO A 241 -4.38 -30.51 -32.38
C PRO A 241 -5.89 -30.29 -31.93
N PRO A 242 -6.76 -29.45 -32.59
CA PRO A 242 -8.11 -29.01 -32.09
C PRO A 242 -9.35 -29.65 -32.78
N PRO A 243 -10.59 -29.48 -32.25
CA PRO A 243 -11.69 -28.94 -33.08
C PRO A 243 -12.86 -28.16 -32.37
N THR A 244 -13.71 -27.61 -33.24
CA THR A 244 -14.82 -26.61 -33.20
C THR A 244 -16.24 -27.06 -32.78
N ASN A 245 -17.09 -26.13 -32.24
CA ASN A 245 -18.44 -25.71 -32.73
C ASN A 245 -19.43 -25.13 -31.64
N GLN A 246 -20.06 -23.99 -31.94
CA GLN A 246 -21.31 -23.39 -31.34
C GLN A 246 -22.60 -24.10 -31.87
N PRO A 247 -23.90 -23.84 -31.51
CA PRO A 247 -24.53 -22.60 -30.96
C PRO A 247 -25.80 -22.72 -30.03
N THR A 248 -26.36 -21.55 -29.65
CA THR A 248 -27.81 -21.14 -29.52
C THR A 248 -28.31 -20.58 -28.18
N SER A 249 -29.12 -19.51 -28.30
CA SER A 249 -29.56 -18.52 -27.30
C SER A 249 -31.09 -18.42 -27.19
N TYR A 250 -31.66 -17.94 -26.07
CA TYR A 250 -33.00 -17.31 -25.98
C TYR A 250 -33.14 -16.43 -24.69
N PRO A 251 -34.16 -15.55 -24.57
CA PRO A 251 -33.96 -14.16 -24.15
C PRO A 251 -34.77 -13.75 -22.91
N THR A 252 -34.45 -12.61 -22.28
CA THR A 252 -35.47 -11.82 -21.55
C THR A 252 -35.06 -10.34 -21.39
N SER A 253 -36.07 -9.48 -21.54
CA SER A 253 -36.03 -8.02 -21.61
C SER A 253 -36.11 -7.31 -20.26
N SER A 254 -35.49 -6.14 -20.15
CA SER A 254 -35.73 -5.09 -19.13
C SER A 254 -35.36 -3.70 -19.73
N PRO A 255 -35.71 -2.58 -19.08
CA PRO A 255 -36.52 -1.48 -19.63
C PRO A 255 -35.76 -0.54 -20.58
N THR A 256 -36.51 0.13 -21.46
CA THR A 256 -36.02 0.75 -22.69
C THR A 256 -35.23 2.05 -22.47
N PRO A 257 -33.95 2.13 -22.85
CA PRO A 257 -33.23 3.40 -23.03
C PRO A 257 -33.81 4.20 -24.21
N LEU A 258 -33.55 5.51 -24.27
CA LEU A 258 -33.85 6.32 -25.46
C LEU A 258 -33.22 5.65 -26.69
N PRO A 259 -33.94 5.52 -27.82
CA PRO A 259 -33.42 4.83 -28.99
C PRO A 259 -32.17 5.54 -29.51
N ASP A 260 -31.12 4.76 -29.77
CA ASP A 260 -29.82 5.19 -30.33
C ASP A 260 -29.93 6.19 -31.48
N SER A 261 -31.01 6.11 -32.28
CA SER A 261 -31.31 7.01 -33.38
C SER A 261 -31.48 8.49 -32.96
N LYS A 262 -31.74 8.77 -31.68
CA LYS A 262 -31.88 10.14 -31.14
C LYS A 262 -30.56 10.73 -30.61
N VAL A 263 -29.57 9.89 -30.28
CA VAL A 263 -28.26 10.34 -29.78
C VAL A 263 -27.20 10.29 -30.89
N PHE A 264 -27.33 9.33 -31.80
CA PHE A 264 -26.46 9.16 -32.96
C PHE A 264 -27.29 9.11 -34.25
N ALA A 265 -27.49 10.25 -34.91
CA ALA A 265 -28.16 10.30 -36.21
C ALA A 265 -27.34 9.59 -37.33
N THR A 266 -27.92 9.48 -38.52
CA THR A 266 -27.32 8.78 -39.69
C THR A 266 -25.97 9.40 -40.09
N THR A 267 -25.03 8.60 -40.61
CA THR A 267 -23.70 9.04 -41.07
C THR A 267 -23.72 9.92 -42.33
N ALA A 268 -24.90 10.25 -42.84
CA ALA A 268 -25.10 11.11 -44.02
C ALA A 268 -24.62 12.55 -43.80
N ASP A 269 -24.47 12.99 -42.54
CA ASP A 269 -24.00 14.33 -42.15
C ASP A 269 -22.54 14.33 -41.66
N ALA A 270 -21.72 13.41 -42.17
CA ALA A 270 -20.32 13.32 -41.77
C ALA A 270 -19.44 14.41 -42.39
N PHE A 271 -18.56 14.99 -41.57
CA PHE A 271 -17.58 15.98 -42.03
C PHE A 271 -16.19 15.36 -42.08
N THR A 272 -15.55 15.42 -43.26
CA THR A 272 -14.13 15.11 -43.39
C THR A 272 -13.32 16.30 -42.90
N VAL A 273 -12.48 16.07 -41.90
CA VAL A 273 -11.53 17.07 -41.41
C VAL A 273 -10.44 17.22 -42.47
N GLY A 274 -10.62 18.15 -43.42
CA GLY A 274 -9.63 18.44 -44.47
C GLY A 274 -10.14 19.01 -45.80
N GLN A 275 -11.43 18.89 -46.16
CA GLN A 275 -11.88 19.28 -47.54
C GLN A 275 -13.29 19.89 -47.69
N ALA A 276 -13.97 20.36 -46.64
CA ALA A 276 -15.33 20.91 -46.81
C ALA A 276 -15.35 22.34 -47.39
N THR A 277 -16.07 22.56 -48.50
CA THR A 277 -16.38 23.89 -49.04
C THR A 277 -17.89 24.18 -48.97
N ALA A 278 -18.26 25.05 -48.02
CA ALA A 278 -19.54 25.74 -47.80
C ALA A 278 -20.62 25.05 -46.93
N LEU A 279 -21.10 25.77 -45.89
CA LEU A 279 -22.51 25.96 -45.51
C LEU A 279 -22.69 26.94 -44.32
N SER A 280 -23.95 27.34 -44.09
CA SER A 280 -24.48 28.49 -43.32
C SER A 280 -24.65 28.26 -41.81
N CYS A 281 -24.58 29.32 -40.98
CA CYS A 281 -25.17 29.27 -39.62
C CYS A 281 -26.62 28.84 -39.76
N LEU A 282 -27.06 27.92 -38.89
CA LEU A 282 -28.47 27.83 -38.52
C LEU A 282 -28.98 29.24 -38.19
N ALA A 283 -29.96 29.68 -38.97
CA ALA A 283 -30.46 31.04 -38.96
C ALA A 283 -31.11 31.40 -37.62
N THR A 284 -30.88 32.62 -37.14
CA THR A 284 -31.88 33.43 -36.40
C THR A 284 -31.54 34.90 -36.66
N PRO A 285 -32.54 35.79 -36.89
CA PRO A 285 -33.53 36.15 -35.85
C PRO A 285 -34.96 36.37 -36.37
N GLY A 286 -35.96 35.79 -35.69
CA GLY A 286 -37.36 36.18 -35.87
C GLY A 286 -38.45 35.12 -35.70
N SER A 287 -38.30 34.13 -34.81
CA SER A 287 -39.38 33.28 -34.26
C SER A 287 -38.71 32.21 -33.37
N PRO A 288 -39.26 31.85 -32.18
CA PRO A 288 -38.64 30.87 -31.30
C PRO A 288 -38.93 29.42 -31.76
N GLU A 289 -38.55 29.03 -32.97
CA GLU A 289 -38.62 27.64 -33.44
C GLU A 289 -37.46 27.38 -34.43
N ASN A 290 -36.69 26.30 -34.20
CA ASN A 290 -35.49 25.82 -34.92
C ASN A 290 -34.14 25.93 -34.17
N THR A 291 -34.16 26.07 -32.85
CA THR A 291 -33.46 25.06 -32.06
C THR A 291 -34.47 23.95 -31.84
N ALA A 292 -34.25 22.75 -32.36
CA ALA A 292 -35.02 21.61 -31.92
C ALA A 292 -34.54 21.24 -30.51
N VAL A 293 -34.88 22.08 -29.52
CA VAL A 293 -34.88 21.65 -28.11
C VAL A 293 -36.08 20.71 -27.99
N ILE A 294 -35.91 19.47 -28.45
CA ILE A 294 -36.83 18.39 -28.13
C ILE A 294 -36.54 17.90 -26.70
N ASP A 295 -35.36 18.22 -26.16
CA ASP A 295 -34.93 17.84 -24.83
C ASP A 295 -33.90 18.84 -24.25
N PRO A 296 -34.12 19.45 -23.06
CA PRO A 296 -33.13 20.31 -22.39
C PRO A 296 -31.85 19.55 -21.99
N ASN A 297 -31.86 18.22 -22.03
CA ASN A 297 -30.73 17.36 -21.72
C ASN A 297 -29.90 16.96 -22.95
N VAL A 298 -30.14 17.55 -24.13
CA VAL A 298 -29.39 17.26 -25.35
C VAL A 298 -29.06 18.55 -26.10
N LEU A 299 -27.78 18.77 -26.37
CA LEU A 299 -27.30 19.85 -27.23
C LEU A 299 -26.50 19.27 -28.39
N GLN A 300 -27.08 19.31 -29.58
CA GLN A 300 -26.41 18.92 -30.81
C GLN A 300 -25.63 20.12 -31.37
N ILE A 301 -24.35 19.92 -31.63
CA ILE A 301 -23.45 20.95 -32.13
C ILE A 301 -23.12 20.64 -33.58
N ALA A 302 -23.48 21.53 -34.50
CA ALA A 302 -23.00 21.46 -35.87
C ALA A 302 -21.52 21.92 -35.90
N PRO A 303 -20.57 21.05 -36.27
CA PRO A 303 -19.16 21.43 -36.34
C PRO A 303 -18.89 22.36 -37.54
N ASP A 304 -18.19 23.48 -37.33
CA ASP A 304 -17.69 24.36 -38.40
C ASP A 304 -16.25 23.98 -38.83
N LYS A 305 -15.82 24.45 -40.02
CA LYS A 305 -14.50 24.19 -40.65
C LYS A 305 -13.29 24.09 -39.70
N TRP A 306 -12.48 23.04 -39.90
CA TRP A 306 -11.21 22.74 -39.22
C TRP A 306 -10.07 23.72 -39.54
N HIS A 307 -9.14 23.89 -38.58
CA HIS A 307 -7.80 24.42 -38.81
C HIS A 307 -6.80 23.73 -37.86
N ALA A 308 -5.67 23.25 -38.40
CA ALA A 308 -4.48 22.80 -37.67
C ALA A 308 -4.79 22.15 -36.31
N ALA A 309 -5.39 20.96 -36.33
CA ALA A 309 -5.72 20.15 -35.14
C ALA A 309 -6.97 20.59 -34.32
N GLY A 310 -7.77 21.59 -34.71
CA GLY A 310 -8.94 22.03 -33.92
C GLY A 310 -10.26 22.33 -34.68
N LEU A 311 -11.39 22.06 -34.01
CA LEU A 311 -12.77 22.37 -34.40
C LEU A 311 -13.28 23.57 -33.59
N TYR A 312 -13.56 24.71 -34.24
CA TYR A 312 -14.05 25.92 -33.59
C TYR A 312 -15.59 25.97 -33.59
N PHE A 313 -16.19 26.37 -32.47
CA PHE A 313 -17.64 26.51 -32.36
C PHE A 313 -18.12 27.86 -32.88
N GLY A 314 -18.95 27.84 -33.94
CA GLY A 314 -19.73 28.97 -34.43
C GLY A 314 -18.98 30.01 -35.26
N CYS A 315 -18.02 29.65 -36.12
CA CYS A 315 -17.35 30.60 -37.01
C CYS A 315 -17.85 30.53 -38.47
N ARG A 316 -18.54 31.57 -38.95
CA ARG A 316 -19.07 31.68 -40.32
C ARG A 316 -18.05 32.06 -41.38
N GLU A 317 -17.25 33.07 -41.07
CA GLU A 317 -16.36 33.71 -42.05
C GLU A 317 -15.05 34.05 -41.37
N LYS A 318 -13.95 33.77 -42.07
CA LYS A 318 -12.60 34.11 -41.66
C LYS A 318 -12.00 35.10 -42.65
N ASN A 319 -11.15 36.00 -42.19
CA ASN A 319 -10.37 36.84 -43.11
C ASN A 319 -9.16 36.07 -43.65
N SER A 320 -8.33 36.74 -44.47
CA SER A 320 -7.09 36.19 -45.03
C SER A 320 -6.03 35.81 -43.98
N SER A 321 -6.13 36.35 -42.77
CA SER A 321 -5.31 35.96 -41.62
C SER A 321 -5.94 34.83 -40.80
N TRP A 322 -7.00 34.21 -41.32
CA TRP A 322 -7.76 33.11 -40.71
C TRP A 322 -8.43 33.44 -39.37
N ALA A 323 -8.46 34.72 -38.98
CA ALA A 323 -9.22 35.17 -37.84
C ALA A 323 -10.72 35.10 -38.14
N CYS A 324 -11.52 34.59 -37.20
CA CYS A 324 -12.97 34.57 -37.35
C CYS A 324 -13.52 36.00 -37.39
N VAL A 325 -13.93 36.47 -38.56
CA VAL A 325 -14.50 37.82 -38.77
C VAL A 325 -16.01 37.84 -38.73
N LYS A 326 -16.67 36.68 -38.90
CA LYS A 326 -18.09 36.52 -38.59
C LYS A 326 -18.28 35.24 -37.81
N SER A 327 -18.81 35.35 -36.60
CA SER A 327 -19.21 34.23 -35.76
C SER A 327 -20.74 34.13 -35.72
N CYS A 328 -21.30 32.93 -35.56
CA CYS A 328 -22.70 32.72 -35.18
C CYS A 328 -22.97 33.28 -33.77
N TYR A 329 -21.93 33.53 -32.97
CA TYR A 329 -21.98 34.22 -31.68
C TYR A 329 -21.53 35.69 -31.86
N TYR A 330 -22.46 36.63 -31.65
CA TYR A 330 -22.31 38.05 -32.01
C TYR A 330 -21.15 38.72 -31.26
N GLN A 331 -20.22 39.36 -31.99
CA GLN A 331 -18.95 39.94 -31.48
C GLN A 331 -19.08 41.18 -30.57
N GLY A 332 -20.25 41.45 -29.97
CA GLY A 332 -20.48 42.66 -29.16
C GLY A 332 -20.41 42.47 -27.64
N LYS A 333 -20.65 41.25 -27.16
CA LYS A 333 -20.50 40.78 -25.77
C LYS A 333 -20.33 39.28 -25.89
N PHE A 334 -19.36 38.65 -25.21
CA PHE A 334 -19.08 37.20 -25.23
C PHE A 334 -20.22 36.32 -24.65
N GLY A 335 -21.49 36.69 -24.85
CA GLY A 335 -22.65 35.98 -24.34
C GLY A 335 -22.95 34.74 -25.17
N ASN A 336 -22.83 33.59 -24.50
CA ASN A 336 -23.38 32.27 -24.88
C ASN A 336 -22.49 31.40 -25.77
N MET A 337 -21.21 31.24 -25.43
CA MET A 337 -20.51 30.01 -25.83
C MET A 337 -21.17 28.79 -25.17
N PRO A 338 -21.13 27.60 -25.80
CA PRO A 338 -21.74 26.41 -25.22
C PRO A 338 -21.09 26.09 -23.87
N ASN A 339 -21.96 25.90 -22.89
CA ASN A 339 -21.58 25.50 -21.54
C ASN A 339 -21.68 23.98 -21.45
N PHE A 340 -20.53 23.31 -21.50
CA PHE A 340 -20.44 21.85 -21.43
C PHE A 340 -20.64 21.33 -20.01
N SER A 341 -20.43 22.17 -18.97
CA SER A 341 -20.64 21.77 -17.57
C SER A 341 -22.09 21.45 -17.20
N LYS A 342 -23.05 21.78 -18.08
CA LYS A 342 -24.47 21.42 -17.94
C LYS A 342 -24.81 20.01 -18.41
N TYR A 343 -23.84 19.33 -19.02
CA TYR A 343 -24.03 18.02 -19.64
C TYR A 343 -23.05 17.02 -19.02
N SER A 344 -23.49 15.77 -18.88
CA SER A 344 -22.69 14.70 -18.27
C SER A 344 -21.76 14.01 -19.27
N TYR A 345 -22.09 14.06 -20.57
CA TYR A 345 -21.37 13.34 -21.62
C TYR A 345 -21.20 14.20 -22.88
N LEU A 346 -20.01 14.11 -23.49
CA LEU A 346 -19.72 14.50 -24.87
C LEU A 346 -19.73 13.24 -25.74
N THR A 347 -20.55 13.23 -26.78
CA THR A 347 -20.73 12.07 -27.66
C THR A 347 -20.58 12.45 -29.11
N PHE A 348 -19.99 11.56 -29.92
CA PHE A 348 -19.91 11.72 -31.37
C PHE A 348 -19.60 10.37 -32.02
N LYS A 349 -19.69 10.28 -33.34
CA LYS A 349 -19.03 9.20 -34.09
C LYS A 349 -17.74 9.74 -34.68
N ALA A 350 -16.66 8.97 -34.61
CA ALA A 350 -15.40 9.30 -35.25
C ALA A 350 -14.78 8.11 -35.97
N LYS A 351 -14.03 8.38 -37.02
CA LYS A 351 -13.05 7.47 -37.61
C LYS A 351 -11.78 8.21 -37.96
N VAL A 352 -10.69 7.49 -38.12
CA VAL A 352 -9.38 8.03 -38.44
C VAL A 352 -8.79 7.25 -39.61
N SER A 353 -8.31 7.95 -40.64
CA SER A 353 -7.50 7.35 -41.70
C SER A 353 -6.04 7.74 -41.54
N ASP A 354 -5.15 6.90 -42.07
CA ASP A 354 -3.71 7.20 -42.23
C ASP A 354 -2.98 7.50 -40.90
N HIS A 355 -3.22 6.68 -39.87
CA HIS A 355 -2.49 6.75 -38.59
C HIS A 355 -1.57 5.53 -38.42
N ASP A 356 -0.42 5.75 -37.79
CA ASP A 356 0.46 4.68 -37.32
C ASP A 356 -0.14 4.06 -36.05
N SER A 357 -0.03 2.73 -35.91
CA SER A 357 -0.37 1.99 -34.69
C SER A 357 0.32 2.50 -33.43
N GLU A 358 1.45 3.19 -33.56
CA GLU A 358 2.15 3.82 -32.41
C GLU A 358 1.55 5.17 -31.98
N CYS A 359 0.59 5.73 -32.73
CA CYS A 359 -0.01 7.01 -32.39
C CYS A 359 -1.16 6.91 -31.36
N SER A 360 -0.96 7.49 -30.18
CA SER A 360 -2.01 7.68 -29.19
C SER A 360 -2.88 8.91 -29.53
N LEU A 361 -4.00 8.70 -30.21
CA LEU A 361 -4.96 9.75 -30.55
C LEU A 361 -5.62 10.31 -29.28
N SER A 362 -5.58 11.63 -29.07
CA SER A 362 -6.22 12.31 -27.94
C SER A 362 -7.03 13.53 -28.36
N ILE A 363 -7.97 13.91 -27.49
CA ILE A 363 -8.85 15.06 -27.66
C ILE A 363 -8.80 15.96 -26.41
N HIS A 364 -8.84 17.27 -26.60
CA HIS A 364 -8.99 18.22 -25.50
C HIS A 364 -9.84 19.43 -25.93
N LEU A 365 -10.44 20.13 -24.97
CA LEU A 365 -11.21 21.35 -25.20
C LEU A 365 -10.38 22.58 -24.91
N SER A 366 -10.70 23.72 -25.54
CA SER A 366 -10.14 25.00 -25.14
C SER A 366 -11.16 26.13 -25.03
N LYS A 367 -10.80 27.13 -24.22
CA LYS A 367 -11.48 28.43 -24.09
C LYS A 367 -10.69 29.51 -24.83
N TYR A 368 -11.38 30.50 -25.42
CA TYR A 368 -10.74 31.53 -26.25
C TYR A 368 -9.95 32.57 -25.44
N TRP A 369 -10.47 33.03 -24.29
CA TRP A 369 -9.75 33.97 -23.40
C TRP A 369 -10.30 33.99 -21.96
N PRO A 370 -9.45 33.91 -20.91
CA PRO A 370 -8.06 33.44 -20.98
C PRO A 370 -8.00 32.07 -21.67
N VAL A 371 -6.89 31.76 -22.33
CA VAL A 371 -6.75 30.45 -22.98
C VAL A 371 -6.61 29.41 -21.88
N TYR A 372 -7.60 28.52 -21.79
CA TYR A 372 -7.58 27.35 -20.93
C TYR A 372 -7.68 26.11 -21.80
N TYR A 373 -7.01 25.03 -21.39
CA TYR A 373 -7.14 23.71 -21.99
C TYR A 373 -7.79 22.76 -20.98
N SER A 374 -8.59 21.83 -21.50
CA SER A 374 -9.11 20.70 -20.73
C SER A 374 -8.04 19.63 -20.59
N LYS A 375 -8.26 18.65 -19.70
CA LYS A 375 -7.45 17.44 -19.68
C LYS A 375 -7.55 16.73 -21.04
N PRO A 376 -6.42 16.30 -21.65
CA PRO A 376 -6.46 15.49 -22.85
C PRO A 376 -6.98 14.09 -22.53
N VAL A 377 -7.97 13.62 -23.28
CA VAL A 377 -8.56 12.29 -23.19
C VAL A 377 -8.11 11.47 -24.38
N ARG A 378 -7.48 10.31 -24.13
CA ARG A 378 -7.13 9.36 -25.20
C ARG A 378 -8.39 8.74 -25.78
N LEU A 379 -8.51 8.75 -27.10
CA LEU A 379 -9.63 8.18 -27.84
C LEU A 379 -9.44 6.66 -28.01
N SER A 380 -9.31 5.96 -26.88
CA SER A 380 -9.18 4.51 -26.78
C SER A 380 -9.81 3.99 -25.48
N GLY A 381 -9.81 2.66 -25.31
CA GLY A 381 -10.36 1.95 -24.17
C GLY A 381 -11.85 2.25 -23.95
N PRO A 382 -12.25 2.71 -22.76
CA PRO A 382 -13.64 2.85 -22.37
C PRO A 382 -14.40 3.97 -23.11
N TYR A 383 -13.68 4.89 -23.76
CA TYR A 383 -14.28 6.03 -24.44
C TYR A 383 -14.75 5.72 -25.86
N VAL A 384 -14.33 4.58 -26.43
CA VAL A 384 -14.61 4.19 -27.82
C VAL A 384 -15.25 2.81 -27.84
N ASP A 385 -16.35 2.67 -28.56
CA ASP A 385 -17.19 1.45 -28.55
C ASP A 385 -16.44 0.17 -28.96
N ALA A 386 -15.36 0.27 -29.73
CA ALA A 386 -14.51 -0.86 -30.12
C ALA A 386 -13.09 -0.82 -29.54
N GLY A 387 -12.87 -0.08 -28.45
CA GLY A 387 -11.58 0.01 -27.77
C GLY A 387 -10.57 0.97 -28.43
N GLU A 388 -10.70 1.29 -29.72
CA GLU A 388 -9.85 2.29 -30.39
C GLU A 388 -10.50 2.87 -31.64
N LEU A 389 -10.08 4.07 -32.04
CA LEU A 389 -10.46 4.62 -33.34
C LEU A 389 -9.75 3.89 -34.47
N SER A 390 -10.45 3.72 -35.60
CA SER A 390 -9.94 2.98 -36.76
C SER A 390 -10.45 3.64 -38.04
N GLY A 391 -10.20 3.01 -39.20
CA GLY A 391 -10.79 3.42 -40.49
C GLY A 391 -12.33 3.29 -40.55
N GLU A 392 -12.95 2.62 -39.57
CA GLU A 392 -14.40 2.47 -39.41
C GLU A 392 -14.99 3.49 -38.42
N TRP A 393 -16.24 3.90 -38.66
CA TRP A 393 -16.97 4.80 -37.75
C TRP A 393 -17.21 4.14 -36.38
N ARG A 394 -16.64 4.72 -35.34
CA ARG A 394 -16.79 4.31 -33.94
C ARG A 394 -17.60 5.34 -33.16
N LYS A 395 -18.40 4.88 -32.19
CA LYS A 395 -19.02 5.80 -31.22
C LYS A 395 -18.00 6.18 -30.16
N VAL A 396 -17.93 7.46 -29.87
CA VAL A 396 -17.11 8.05 -28.81
C VAL A 396 -18.05 8.63 -27.75
N VAL A 397 -17.81 8.28 -26.48
CA VAL A 397 -18.55 8.80 -25.32
C VAL A 397 -17.53 9.19 -24.25
N ILE A 398 -17.44 10.48 -23.95
CA ILE A 398 -16.50 11.02 -22.97
C ILE A 398 -17.32 11.68 -21.84
N PRO A 399 -17.24 11.20 -20.60
CA PRO A 399 -17.77 11.91 -19.45
C PRO A 399 -17.13 13.31 -19.37
N THR A 400 -17.95 14.34 -19.20
CA THR A 400 -17.43 15.73 -19.15
C THR A 400 -16.51 15.97 -17.96
N ASN A 401 -16.67 15.21 -16.87
CA ASN A 401 -15.77 15.25 -15.72
C ASN A 401 -14.34 14.80 -16.05
N ASP A 402 -14.17 13.89 -17.03
CA ASP A 402 -12.85 13.40 -17.43
C ASP A 402 -12.07 14.42 -18.27
N LEU A 403 -12.77 15.45 -18.78
CA LEU A 403 -12.17 16.59 -19.47
C LEU A 403 -11.75 17.70 -18.50
N VAL A 404 -12.18 17.68 -17.23
CA VAL A 404 -11.81 18.67 -16.21
C VAL A 404 -10.56 18.19 -15.46
N SER A 405 -9.63 19.10 -15.15
CA SER A 405 -8.48 18.83 -14.28
C SER A 405 -8.28 19.97 -13.28
N GLN A 406 -7.88 19.62 -12.06
CA GLN A 406 -7.43 20.58 -11.03
C GLN A 406 -5.90 20.74 -10.99
N GLU A 407 -5.14 20.00 -11.80
CA GLU A 407 -3.67 20.06 -11.87
C GLU A 407 -3.20 21.13 -12.88
N LEU A 408 -1.89 21.22 -13.19
CA LEU A 408 -1.33 22.10 -14.23
C LEU A 408 -1.25 21.35 -15.58
N CYS A 409 -1.76 21.94 -16.66
CA CYS A 409 -1.78 21.34 -18.01
C CYS A 409 -0.66 21.99 -18.84
N ASP A 410 0.45 21.29 -19.10
CA ASP A 410 1.57 21.78 -19.93
C ASP A 410 2.08 23.20 -19.58
N GLY A 411 2.09 23.54 -18.28
CA GLY A 411 2.57 24.84 -17.79
C GLY A 411 1.57 26.01 -17.94
N VAL A 412 0.31 25.74 -18.30
CA VAL A 412 -0.81 26.71 -18.36
C VAL A 412 -1.88 26.31 -17.34
N LEU A 413 -2.64 27.29 -16.83
CA LEU A 413 -3.78 27.04 -15.92
C LEU A 413 -4.78 26.07 -16.58
N CYS A 414 -5.04 24.90 -15.96
CA CYS A 414 -6.12 24.01 -16.40
C CYS A 414 -7.48 24.65 -16.10
N TRP A 415 -8.49 24.22 -16.84
CA TRP A 415 -9.82 24.80 -16.81
C TRP A 415 -10.71 24.20 -15.70
N PRO A 416 -11.07 24.96 -14.63
CA PRO A 416 -11.82 24.40 -13.48
C PRO A 416 -13.31 24.14 -13.78
N SER A 417 -13.82 24.60 -14.92
CA SER A 417 -15.20 24.34 -15.35
C SER A 417 -15.28 24.45 -16.87
N LEU A 418 -16.01 23.56 -17.54
CA LEU A 418 -16.19 23.61 -19.01
C LEU A 418 -17.23 24.65 -19.44
N ASN A 419 -17.12 25.86 -18.88
CA ASN A 419 -17.95 27.03 -19.15
C ASN A 419 -17.29 27.91 -20.21
N ASP A 420 -17.94 28.09 -21.36
CA ASP A 420 -17.47 28.85 -22.52
C ASP A 420 -16.48 28.09 -23.43
N VAL A 421 -16.88 26.89 -23.88
CA VAL A 421 -16.07 26.11 -24.82
C VAL A 421 -16.05 26.76 -26.19
N SER A 422 -14.84 27.10 -26.65
CA SER A 422 -14.62 27.73 -27.96
C SER A 422 -14.13 26.73 -29.00
N THR A 423 -13.36 25.72 -28.58
CA THR A 423 -12.68 24.82 -29.53
C THR A 423 -12.56 23.40 -28.96
N LEU A 424 -12.62 22.41 -29.85
CA LEU A 424 -12.34 20.98 -29.61
C LEU A 424 -11.11 20.59 -30.45
N TRP A 425 -10.01 20.24 -29.80
CA TRP A 425 -8.72 19.91 -30.41
C TRP A 425 -8.50 18.41 -30.46
N PHE A 426 -7.95 17.92 -31.56
CA PHE A 426 -7.49 16.56 -31.78
C PHE A 426 -5.98 16.59 -31.93
N ASP A 427 -5.25 16.00 -31.00
CA ASP A 427 -3.80 16.09 -30.98
C ASP A 427 -3.18 15.40 -32.21
N SER A 428 -2.14 16.03 -32.75
CA SER A 428 -1.34 15.45 -33.84
C SER A 428 -0.35 14.42 -33.30
N CYS A 429 -0.13 13.35 -34.08
CA CYS A 429 0.82 12.26 -33.78
C CYS A 429 2.31 12.65 -33.86
N SER A 430 2.73 13.84 -33.41
CA SER A 430 4.14 14.22 -33.43
C SER A 430 4.66 14.50 -32.03
N SER A 431 5.31 13.50 -31.43
CA SER A 431 6.39 13.81 -30.50
C SER A 431 7.48 14.51 -31.30
N ALA A 432 7.86 15.71 -30.88
CA ALA A 432 8.88 16.53 -31.52
C ALA A 432 10.12 15.68 -31.91
N LEU A 433 10.59 15.87 -33.15
CA LEU A 433 11.95 15.60 -33.69
C LEU A 433 12.14 14.61 -34.85
N VAL A 434 11.10 14.09 -35.53
CA VAL A 434 11.31 13.36 -36.80
C VAL A 434 10.28 13.78 -37.87
N GLU A 435 10.75 14.08 -39.08
CA GLU A 435 9.94 14.38 -40.27
C GLU A 435 9.08 13.16 -40.66
N TYR A 436 7.93 12.95 -40.01
CA TYR A 436 6.90 12.04 -40.48
C TYR A 436 5.81 12.84 -41.22
N PRO A 437 5.57 12.58 -42.53
CA PRO A 437 4.70 13.42 -43.35
C PRO A 437 3.20 13.09 -43.24
N VAL A 438 2.77 12.17 -42.38
CA VAL A 438 1.37 11.70 -42.35
C VAL A 438 0.68 12.17 -41.06
N GLN A 439 -0.12 13.22 -41.20
CA GLN A 439 -1.02 13.70 -40.14
C GLN A 439 -2.31 12.85 -40.19
N PRO A 440 -2.80 12.32 -39.05
CA PRO A 440 -4.03 11.53 -39.04
C PRO A 440 -5.22 12.39 -39.51
N VAL A 441 -6.05 11.83 -40.38
CA VAL A 441 -7.26 12.50 -40.88
C VAL A 441 -8.46 11.97 -40.10
N TYR A 442 -8.99 12.79 -39.19
CA TYR A 442 -10.20 12.47 -38.45
C TYR A 442 -11.44 12.73 -39.31
N GLN A 443 -12.47 11.92 -39.16
CA GLN A 443 -13.81 12.23 -39.67
C GLN A 443 -14.77 12.11 -38.51
N ILE A 444 -15.56 13.15 -38.26
CA ILE A 444 -16.44 13.25 -37.09
C ILE A 444 -17.86 13.49 -37.58
N SER A 445 -18.84 12.89 -36.92
CA SER A 445 -20.25 13.18 -37.13
C SER A 445 -20.99 13.23 -35.79
N ASN A 446 -22.05 14.04 -35.74
CA ASN A 446 -23.02 14.08 -34.64
C ASN A 446 -22.43 14.40 -33.25
N LEU A 447 -21.64 15.47 -33.16
CA LEU A 447 -21.17 15.99 -31.88
C LEU A 447 -22.35 16.45 -31.02
N THR A 448 -22.61 15.72 -29.93
CA THR A 448 -23.79 15.89 -29.07
C THR A 448 -23.37 15.86 -27.62
N LEU A 449 -23.79 16.87 -26.86
CA LEU A 449 -23.70 16.88 -25.41
C LEU A 449 -25.00 16.36 -24.81
N THR A 450 -24.94 15.49 -23.81
CA THR A 450 -26.14 14.96 -23.17
C THR A 450 -25.99 14.63 -21.69
N ASN A 451 -27.10 14.67 -20.94
CA ASN A 451 -27.18 14.12 -19.58
C ASN A 451 -27.63 12.66 -19.54
N TYR A 452 -28.06 12.09 -20.67
CA TYR A 452 -28.40 10.67 -20.72
C TYR A 452 -27.13 9.86 -20.90
N PRO A 453 -26.88 8.85 -20.05
CA PRO A 453 -25.77 7.92 -20.26
C PRO A 453 -26.00 7.19 -21.59
N PRO A 454 -25.21 7.47 -22.65
CA PRO A 454 -25.37 6.81 -23.92
C PRO A 454 -24.92 5.36 -23.75
N LYS A 455 -25.75 4.41 -24.18
CA LYS A 455 -25.33 3.01 -24.20
C LYS A 455 -24.34 2.86 -25.35
N LEU A 456 -23.06 2.67 -25.05
CA LEU A 456 -22.11 2.13 -26.03
C LEU A 456 -22.63 0.71 -26.36
N LEU A 457 -23.35 0.55 -27.48
CA LEU A 457 -23.96 -0.73 -27.89
C LEU A 457 -22.96 -1.80 -28.37
N SER A 458 -21.69 -1.62 -28.04
CA SER A 458 -20.71 -2.71 -27.98
C SER A 458 -19.97 -2.68 -26.65
N GLN A 459 -20.72 -2.49 -25.55
CA GLN A 459 -20.39 -3.32 -24.41
C GLN A 459 -20.41 -4.77 -24.94
N PRO A 460 -19.28 -5.50 -24.89
CA PRO A 460 -19.36 -6.95 -24.91
C PRO A 460 -20.43 -7.35 -23.86
N PRO A 461 -21.10 -8.50 -24.00
CA PRO A 461 -22.03 -8.98 -22.97
C PRO A 461 -21.37 -8.71 -21.63
N THR A 462 -22.03 -7.90 -20.78
CA THR A 462 -21.50 -7.36 -19.50
C THR A 462 -20.28 -8.14 -19.11
N LEU A 463 -19.09 -7.58 -19.34
CA LEU A 463 -17.86 -8.23 -18.92
C LEU A 463 -17.96 -8.32 -17.39
N SER A 464 -18.49 -9.45 -16.93
CA SER A 464 -17.86 -10.23 -15.87
C SER A 464 -16.35 -10.05 -16.13
N PRO A 465 -15.59 -9.46 -15.18
CA PRO A 465 -14.23 -9.02 -15.42
C PRO A 465 -13.49 -10.04 -16.27
N THR A 466 -12.99 -9.59 -17.43
CA THR A 466 -12.41 -10.44 -18.47
C THR A 466 -11.43 -11.42 -17.79
N PRO A 467 -11.68 -12.74 -17.81
CA PRO A 467 -10.65 -13.68 -17.42
C PRO A 467 -9.47 -13.45 -18.36
N TYR A 468 -8.27 -13.25 -17.82
CA TYR A 468 -7.06 -13.39 -18.61
C TYR A 468 -6.98 -14.86 -19.01
N VAL A 469 -7.27 -15.18 -20.28
CA VAL A 469 -7.50 -16.55 -20.71
C VAL A 469 -6.30 -17.48 -20.62
N THR A 470 -5.04 -17.18 -20.90
CA THR A 470 -3.97 -18.19 -21.11
C THR A 470 -4.32 -19.34 -22.10
N MET A 471 -3.34 -19.89 -22.83
CA MET A 471 -3.61 -21.08 -23.67
C MET A 471 -3.63 -22.40 -22.88
N ASN A 472 -3.46 -22.36 -21.55
CA ASN A 472 -3.53 -23.52 -20.68
C ASN A 472 -4.66 -23.33 -19.64
N PRO A 473 -5.86 -23.90 -19.83
CA PRO A 473 -7.01 -23.68 -18.94
C PRO A 473 -6.78 -24.10 -17.48
N SER A 474 -5.72 -24.84 -17.18
CA SER A 474 -5.30 -25.15 -15.81
C SER A 474 -4.57 -24.00 -15.08
N LEU A 475 -4.14 -22.94 -15.79
CA LEU A 475 -3.29 -21.87 -15.24
C LEU A 475 -3.94 -20.48 -15.23
N ALA A 476 -5.13 -20.33 -15.82
CA ALA A 476 -5.83 -19.05 -15.92
C ALA A 476 -6.57 -18.69 -14.61
N THR A 477 -5.98 -18.94 -13.45
CA THR A 477 -6.74 -19.02 -12.22
C THR A 477 -7.17 -17.67 -11.68
N HIS A 478 -6.72 -16.51 -12.15
CA HIS A 478 -6.98 -15.26 -11.43
C HIS A 478 -7.75 -14.16 -12.21
N ARG A 479 -8.57 -13.40 -11.48
CA ARG A 479 -9.32 -12.22 -11.92
C ARG A 479 -8.71 -10.96 -11.32
N LEU A 480 -8.51 -9.95 -12.16
CA LEU A 480 -8.19 -8.61 -11.70
C LEU A 480 -9.46 -7.98 -11.10
N VAL A 481 -9.41 -7.61 -9.83
CA VAL A 481 -10.37 -6.65 -9.29
C VAL A 481 -9.78 -5.26 -9.54
N ASP A 482 -10.42 -4.51 -10.44
CA ASP A 482 -10.06 -3.13 -10.75
C ASP A 482 -10.38 -2.24 -9.54
N CYS A 483 -9.45 -2.23 -8.59
CA CYS A 483 -9.29 -1.18 -7.61
C CYS A 483 -8.39 -0.14 -8.29
N SER A 484 -8.88 1.08 -8.47
CA SER A 484 -8.32 2.13 -9.33
C SER A 484 -6.89 2.61 -9.00
N ASP A 485 -6.18 1.97 -8.07
CA ASP A 485 -4.83 2.34 -7.63
C ASP A 485 -3.85 1.15 -7.76
N THR A 486 -3.14 1.08 -8.89
CA THR A 486 -1.79 0.49 -9.18
C THR A 486 -1.33 -0.86 -8.61
N ASN A 487 -2.05 -1.52 -7.69
CA ASN A 487 -1.74 -2.82 -7.14
C ASN A 487 -2.81 -3.81 -7.56
N HIS A 488 -2.55 -4.49 -8.66
CA HIS A 488 -3.35 -5.60 -9.17
C HIS A 488 -3.41 -6.72 -8.13
N GLN A 489 -4.56 -6.94 -7.50
CA GLN A 489 -4.81 -8.15 -6.74
C GLN A 489 -5.55 -9.16 -7.60
N TRP A 490 -5.06 -10.39 -7.54
CA TRP A 490 -5.43 -11.49 -8.41
C TRP A 490 -6.25 -12.48 -7.60
N TYR A 491 -7.50 -12.72 -7.98
CA TYR A 491 -8.40 -13.59 -7.21
C TYR A 491 -8.78 -14.85 -7.97
N PRO A 492 -8.80 -16.03 -7.34
CA PRO A 492 -9.13 -17.26 -8.04
C PRO A 492 -10.51 -17.23 -8.73
N ILE A 493 -10.59 -17.65 -9.99
CA ILE A 493 -11.82 -17.82 -10.77
C ILE A 493 -12.26 -19.28 -10.61
N PHE A 494 -13.43 -19.48 -10.03
CA PHE A 494 -13.98 -20.80 -9.78
C PHE A 494 -15.01 -21.16 -10.86
N GLU A 495 -14.67 -22.16 -11.66
CA GLU A 495 -15.54 -22.73 -12.69
C GLU A 495 -15.52 -24.25 -12.58
N SER A 496 -16.67 -24.89 -12.79
CA SER A 496 -16.79 -26.35 -12.69
C SER A 496 -15.85 -27.12 -13.62
N GLU A 497 -15.53 -26.54 -14.77
CA GLU A 497 -14.63 -27.11 -15.76
C GLU A 497 -13.16 -27.12 -15.31
N ARG A 498 -12.80 -26.27 -14.33
CA ARG A 498 -11.43 -26.12 -13.80
C ARG A 498 -11.18 -26.90 -12.52
N GLU A 499 -12.24 -27.30 -11.83
CA GLU A 499 -12.17 -28.15 -10.64
C GLU A 499 -12.95 -29.44 -10.88
N PRO A 500 -12.56 -30.27 -11.87
CA PRO A 500 -13.31 -31.48 -12.25
C PRO A 500 -13.36 -32.53 -11.14
N ASP A 501 -12.45 -32.44 -10.17
CA ASP A 501 -12.40 -33.31 -8.99
C ASP A 501 -13.37 -32.88 -7.89
N ASN A 502 -13.88 -31.65 -7.93
CA ASN A 502 -14.92 -31.16 -7.02
C ASN A 502 -16.32 -31.56 -7.52
N VAL A 503 -17.21 -31.89 -6.58
CA VAL A 503 -18.64 -32.06 -6.86
C VAL A 503 -19.29 -30.69 -6.77
N TRP A 504 -19.78 -30.19 -7.91
CA TRP A 504 -20.46 -28.90 -7.98
C TRP A 504 -21.96 -29.07 -7.77
N LEU A 505 -22.46 -28.42 -6.73
CA LEU A 505 -23.87 -28.33 -6.41
C LEU A 505 -24.36 -26.90 -6.68
N ILE A 506 -25.27 -26.76 -7.63
CA ILE A 506 -25.85 -25.47 -7.98
C ILE A 506 -27.18 -25.32 -7.24
N ALA A 507 -27.29 -24.29 -6.41
CA ALA A 507 -28.56 -23.95 -5.78
C ALA A 507 -29.58 -23.53 -6.84
N SER A 508 -30.78 -24.06 -6.75
CA SER A 508 -31.88 -23.78 -7.67
C SER A 508 -33.20 -23.77 -6.93
N ASN A 509 -34.22 -23.10 -7.50
CA ASN A 509 -35.53 -22.92 -6.88
C ASN A 509 -35.47 -22.31 -5.46
N ASN A 510 -34.46 -21.47 -5.17
CA ASN A 510 -34.24 -20.87 -3.85
C ASN A 510 -33.98 -21.88 -2.72
N GLU A 511 -33.58 -23.11 -3.04
CA GLU A 511 -33.29 -24.16 -2.07
C GLU A 511 -31.78 -24.44 -1.96
N TRP A 512 -31.34 -24.80 -0.75
CA TRP A 512 -29.98 -25.31 -0.56
C TRP A 512 -29.88 -26.71 -1.20
N PRO A 513 -28.85 -26.99 -2.02
CA PRO A 513 -28.79 -28.24 -2.75
C PRO A 513 -28.61 -29.43 -1.79
N LYS A 514 -29.39 -30.48 -2.01
CA LYS A 514 -29.24 -31.74 -1.28
C LYS A 514 -27.99 -32.47 -1.75
N TYR A 515 -27.13 -32.85 -0.82
CA TYR A 515 -25.91 -33.56 -1.14
C TYR A 515 -26.06 -35.07 -0.90
N PRO A 516 -25.79 -35.93 -1.90
CA PRO A 516 -25.52 -37.34 -1.65
C PRO A 516 -24.14 -37.45 -0.99
N GLN A 517 -24.03 -38.08 0.19
CA GLN A 517 -22.73 -38.24 0.84
C GLN A 517 -21.70 -38.88 -0.12
N THR A 518 -20.66 -38.13 -0.49
CA THR A 518 -19.51 -38.62 -1.27
C THR A 518 -18.20 -38.29 -0.54
N SER A 519 -17.13 -39.01 -0.86
CA SER A 519 -15.78 -38.75 -0.34
C SER A 519 -15.07 -37.59 -1.06
N ARG A 520 -15.68 -36.99 -2.09
CA ARG A 520 -15.10 -35.88 -2.87
C ARG A 520 -15.38 -34.54 -2.19
N ALA A 521 -14.52 -33.57 -2.47
CA ALA A 521 -14.74 -32.17 -2.10
C ALA A 521 -15.99 -31.62 -2.79
N VAL A 522 -16.74 -30.77 -2.08
CA VAL A 522 -18.04 -30.25 -2.53
C VAL A 522 -18.00 -28.74 -2.62
N THR A 523 -18.33 -28.22 -3.79
CA THR A 523 -18.50 -26.78 -4.01
C THR A 523 -19.98 -26.48 -4.19
N VAL A 524 -20.53 -25.59 -3.36
CA VAL A 524 -21.88 -25.05 -3.53
C VAL A 524 -21.80 -23.72 -4.25
N HIS A 525 -22.56 -23.55 -5.32
CA HIS A 525 -22.70 -22.28 -6.02
C HIS A 525 -24.13 -21.76 -5.85
N VAL A 526 -24.25 -20.50 -5.43
CA VAL A 526 -25.51 -19.75 -5.36
C VAL A 526 -25.53 -18.72 -6.51
N PRO A 527 -26.17 -19.05 -7.65
CA PRO A 527 -26.13 -18.20 -8.84
C PRO A 527 -26.86 -16.86 -8.67
N ILE A 528 -26.53 -15.91 -9.54
CA ILE A 528 -27.25 -14.64 -9.69
C ILE A 528 -28.76 -14.89 -9.81
N GLY A 529 -29.55 -14.13 -9.04
CA GLY A 529 -31.01 -14.22 -9.03
C GLY A 529 -31.59 -15.33 -8.15
N GLN A 530 -30.77 -16.22 -7.59
CA GLN A 530 -31.22 -17.16 -6.54
C GLN A 530 -31.13 -16.51 -5.16
N THR A 531 -32.10 -16.79 -4.30
CA THR A 531 -32.10 -16.42 -2.87
C THR A 531 -32.27 -17.68 -2.04
N VAL A 532 -31.18 -18.17 -1.47
CA VAL A 532 -31.16 -19.43 -0.73
C VAL A 532 -31.18 -19.15 0.77
N THR A 533 -31.88 -19.97 1.55
CA THR A 533 -31.81 -19.92 3.03
C THR A 533 -31.24 -21.21 3.58
N TYR A 534 -30.06 -21.13 4.19
CA TYR A 534 -29.45 -22.21 4.96
C TYR A 534 -29.81 -22.09 6.45
N HIS A 535 -30.34 -23.15 7.02
CA HIS A 535 -30.86 -23.17 8.40
C HIS A 535 -30.67 -24.55 9.06
N GLU A 536 -29.80 -25.38 8.50
CA GLU A 536 -29.58 -26.75 8.98
C GLU A 536 -28.37 -26.83 9.93
N TYR A 537 -28.44 -27.74 10.90
CA TYR A 537 -27.27 -28.23 11.60
C TYR A 537 -26.69 -29.42 10.84
N ASN A 538 -25.73 -29.17 9.94
CA ASN A 538 -25.12 -30.21 9.12
C ASN A 538 -23.64 -30.38 9.48
N SER A 539 -23.20 -31.63 9.61
CA SER A 539 -21.79 -31.99 9.81
C SER A 539 -21.03 -32.15 8.48
N LEU A 540 -21.72 -32.00 7.35
CA LEU A 540 -21.10 -32.01 6.04
C LEU A 540 -20.15 -30.82 5.91
N LYS A 541 -18.92 -31.15 5.53
CA LYS A 541 -17.87 -30.19 5.17
C LYS A 541 -17.97 -29.86 3.68
N TYR A 542 -18.17 -28.59 3.37
CA TYR A 542 -18.05 -28.06 2.02
C TYR A 542 -16.60 -27.59 1.79
N ASP A 543 -16.06 -27.79 0.59
CA ASP A 543 -14.80 -27.15 0.21
C ASP A 543 -15.02 -25.64 0.09
N LYS A 544 -16.02 -25.25 -0.72
CA LYS A 544 -16.34 -23.86 -1.01
C LYS A 544 -17.85 -23.63 -1.07
N VAL A 545 -18.27 -22.42 -0.72
CA VAL A 545 -19.58 -21.87 -1.04
C VAL A 545 -19.37 -20.54 -1.75
N ILE A 546 -19.75 -20.48 -3.02
CA ILE A 546 -19.59 -19.31 -3.89
C ILE A 546 -20.94 -18.63 -4.05
N ILE A 547 -21.01 -17.33 -3.77
CA ILE A 547 -22.27 -16.58 -3.67
C ILE A 547 -22.24 -15.44 -4.69
N GLU A 548 -22.99 -15.60 -5.78
CA GLU A 548 -23.27 -14.55 -6.76
C GLU A 548 -24.72 -14.02 -6.66
N GLY A 549 -25.62 -14.83 -6.11
CA GLY A 549 -26.98 -14.45 -5.74
C GLY A 549 -27.09 -14.00 -4.29
N THR A 550 -28.06 -14.50 -3.54
CA THR A 550 -28.23 -14.22 -2.12
C THR A 550 -28.21 -15.49 -1.30
N LEU A 551 -27.37 -15.54 -0.25
CA LEU A 551 -27.39 -16.58 0.76
C LEU A 551 -27.78 -15.99 2.12
N ASN A 552 -28.88 -16.46 2.67
CA ASN A 552 -29.30 -16.18 4.04
C ASN A 552 -28.92 -17.35 4.93
N ILE A 553 -28.17 -17.12 6.01
CA ILE A 553 -27.90 -18.10 7.06
C ILE A 553 -28.57 -17.62 8.33
N LYS A 554 -29.60 -18.33 8.77
CA LYS A 554 -30.35 -17.96 9.98
C LYS A 554 -30.99 -19.18 10.62
N PRO A 555 -31.09 -19.23 11.96
CA PRO A 555 -31.85 -20.27 12.62
C PRO A 555 -33.34 -20.09 12.33
N LEU A 556 -34.05 -21.22 12.21
CA LEU A 556 -35.52 -21.24 12.16
C LEU A 556 -36.07 -21.85 13.45
N GLU A 557 -35.66 -23.07 13.78
CA GLU A 557 -36.15 -23.84 14.94
C GLU A 557 -35.03 -24.58 15.68
N SER A 558 -33.77 -24.36 15.30
CA SER A 558 -32.60 -25.02 15.89
C SER A 558 -31.32 -24.25 15.61
N ASP A 559 -30.25 -24.58 16.32
CA ASP A 559 -28.89 -24.10 16.00
C ASP A 559 -28.52 -24.43 14.55
N VAL A 560 -27.80 -23.53 13.90
CA VAL A 560 -27.30 -23.71 12.54
C VAL A 560 -25.80 -23.92 12.59
N LYS A 561 -25.30 -24.91 11.85
CA LYS A 561 -23.87 -25.12 11.66
C LYS A 561 -23.55 -25.31 10.18
N LEU A 562 -22.62 -24.51 9.66
CA LEU A 562 -22.04 -24.65 8.34
C LEU A 562 -20.53 -24.86 8.48
N THR A 563 -20.05 -26.04 8.11
CA THR A 563 -18.61 -26.33 8.03
C THR A 563 -18.15 -26.17 6.59
N VAL A 564 -17.19 -25.27 6.35
CA VAL A 564 -16.77 -24.90 5.00
C VAL A 564 -15.29 -24.52 4.96
N GLY A 565 -14.58 -24.81 3.88
CA GLY A 565 -13.22 -24.29 3.67
C GLY A 565 -13.25 -22.79 3.37
N THR A 566 -13.97 -22.38 2.32
CA THR A 566 -14.07 -20.97 1.91
C THR A 566 -15.52 -20.54 1.65
N LEU A 567 -15.95 -19.44 2.26
CA LEU A 567 -17.13 -18.67 1.85
C LEU A 567 -16.67 -17.52 0.96
N LEU A 568 -17.06 -17.53 -0.31
CA LEU A 568 -16.71 -16.50 -1.28
C LEU A 568 -17.95 -15.72 -1.68
N VAL A 569 -17.94 -14.40 -1.46
CA VAL A 569 -19.01 -13.49 -1.87
C VAL A 569 -18.51 -12.65 -3.04
N GLU A 570 -19.02 -12.96 -4.22
CA GLU A 570 -18.67 -12.27 -5.47
C GLU A 570 -19.35 -10.91 -5.56
N LYS A 571 -18.95 -10.09 -6.54
CA LYS A 571 -19.43 -8.71 -6.72
C LYS A 571 -20.95 -8.53 -6.69
N THR A 572 -21.72 -9.46 -7.24
CA THR A 572 -23.19 -9.43 -7.23
C THR A 572 -23.81 -10.14 -6.03
N GLY A 573 -22.98 -10.87 -5.28
CA GLY A 573 -23.36 -11.69 -4.15
C GLY A 573 -23.81 -10.87 -2.94
N TYR A 574 -24.78 -11.42 -2.23
CA TYR A 574 -25.20 -10.94 -0.92
C TYR A 574 -25.21 -12.10 0.09
N LEU A 575 -24.36 -12.02 1.11
CA LEU A 575 -24.38 -12.93 2.25
C LEU A 575 -25.01 -12.23 3.45
N ASN A 576 -26.06 -12.80 3.98
CA ASN A 576 -26.73 -12.32 5.17
C ASN A 576 -26.74 -13.42 6.25
N ILE A 577 -26.02 -13.21 7.34
CA ILE A 577 -26.02 -14.10 8.49
C ILE A 577 -26.65 -13.36 9.65
N SER A 578 -27.75 -13.88 10.18
CA SER A 578 -28.49 -13.16 11.21
C SER A 578 -29.07 -14.11 12.24
N THR A 579 -29.05 -13.68 13.50
CA THR A 579 -29.88 -14.24 14.56
C THR A 579 -30.85 -13.17 15.01
N SER A 580 -32.08 -13.55 15.35
CA SER A 580 -33.07 -12.64 15.91
C SER A 580 -33.32 -12.96 17.36
N THR A 581 -33.37 -11.93 18.21
CA THR A 581 -34.05 -12.05 19.51
C THR A 581 -35.55 -12.25 19.27
N PRO A 582 -36.25 -13.10 20.06
CA PRO A 582 -35.83 -13.74 21.30
C PRO A 582 -35.29 -15.17 21.16
N GLU A 583 -35.09 -15.68 19.95
CA GLU A 583 -34.74 -17.10 19.75
C GLU A 583 -33.35 -17.41 20.32
N PRO A 584 -33.19 -18.49 21.12
CA PRO A 584 -31.93 -18.83 21.78
C PRO A 584 -30.91 -19.49 20.83
N TYR A 585 -31.30 -19.75 19.58
CA TYR A 585 -30.49 -20.49 18.63
C TYR A 585 -29.30 -19.69 18.12
N THR A 586 -28.22 -20.41 17.87
CA THR A 586 -26.94 -19.88 17.41
C THR A 586 -26.67 -20.23 15.96
N VAL A 587 -25.80 -19.46 15.32
CA VAL A 587 -25.22 -19.79 14.01
C VAL A 587 -23.72 -20.00 14.20
N THR A 588 -23.22 -21.16 13.80
CA THR A 588 -21.78 -21.44 13.77
C THR A 588 -21.30 -21.63 12.33
N ILE A 589 -20.38 -20.78 11.91
CA ILE A 589 -19.60 -20.94 10.69
C ILE A 589 -18.24 -21.51 11.09
N GLU A 590 -18.03 -22.79 10.81
CA GLU A 590 -16.77 -23.47 11.10
C GLU A 590 -15.91 -23.51 9.84
N ILE A 591 -14.76 -22.82 9.88
CA ILE A 591 -13.78 -22.86 8.80
C ILE A 591 -12.89 -24.08 8.97
N ASP A 592 -13.01 -25.03 8.06
CA ASP A 592 -12.21 -26.24 8.02
C ASP A 592 -11.69 -26.46 6.60
N GLY A 593 -10.56 -25.83 6.28
CA GLY A 593 -9.97 -25.85 4.94
C GLY A 593 -8.45 -25.93 5.01
N MET A 594 -7.83 -26.47 3.96
CA MET A 594 -6.38 -26.40 3.80
C MET A 594 -6.07 -25.46 2.66
N LEU A 595 -5.03 -24.65 2.83
CA LEU A 595 -4.52 -23.84 1.73
C LEU A 595 -4.00 -24.73 0.62
N ASN A 596 -4.44 -24.45 -0.59
CA ASN A 596 -3.84 -25.04 -1.78
C ASN A 596 -3.08 -23.93 -2.53
N ARG A 597 -1.80 -23.81 -2.20
CA ARG A 597 -0.89 -22.80 -2.77
C ARG A 597 -0.63 -22.96 -4.27
N GLU A 598 -0.94 -24.10 -4.85
CA GLU A 598 -0.82 -24.30 -6.30
C GLU A 598 -1.94 -23.58 -7.06
N VAL A 599 -3.15 -23.54 -6.50
CA VAL A 599 -4.33 -22.91 -7.11
C VAL A 599 -4.61 -21.50 -6.56
N ASP A 600 -4.14 -21.22 -5.34
CA ASP A 600 -4.25 -19.95 -4.63
C ASP A 600 -2.90 -19.57 -4.02
N PRO A 601 -1.94 -19.15 -4.87
CA PRO A 601 -0.59 -18.82 -4.42
C PRO A 601 -0.57 -17.63 -3.47
N GLU A 602 -1.52 -16.70 -3.57
CA GLU A 602 -1.68 -15.56 -2.66
C GLU A 602 -2.36 -15.92 -1.33
N GLU A 603 -2.77 -17.18 -1.13
CA GLU A 603 -3.46 -17.67 0.07
C GLU A 603 -4.70 -16.84 0.46
N THR A 604 -5.44 -16.38 -0.55
CA THR A 604 -6.68 -15.59 -0.39
C THR A 604 -7.86 -16.45 0.06
N MET A 605 -7.81 -17.77 -0.11
CA MET A 605 -8.85 -18.70 0.33
C MET A 605 -8.72 -19.09 1.81
N VAL A 606 -9.59 -20.01 2.25
CA VAL A 606 -9.70 -20.49 3.63
C VAL A 606 -10.16 -19.39 4.57
N GLY A 607 -11.49 -19.25 4.70
CA GLY A 607 -12.11 -18.15 5.43
C GLY A 607 -13.38 -17.63 4.76
N LEU A 608 -13.74 -16.39 5.09
CA LEU A 608 -14.77 -15.61 4.41
C LEU A 608 -14.12 -14.47 3.63
N VAL A 609 -14.34 -14.45 2.32
CA VAL A 609 -13.78 -13.46 1.41
C VAL A 609 -14.90 -12.79 0.65
N SER A 610 -14.95 -11.46 0.69
CA SER A 610 -15.88 -10.66 -0.10
C SER A 610 -15.14 -9.82 -1.13
N LEU A 611 -15.37 -10.12 -2.41
CA LEU A 611 -14.76 -9.49 -3.58
C LEU A 611 -15.73 -8.51 -4.21
N ALA A 612 -15.84 -7.33 -3.61
CA ALA A 612 -16.86 -6.32 -3.89
C ALA A 612 -18.31 -6.80 -3.67
N GLY A 613 -18.50 -7.98 -3.07
CA GLY A 613 -19.80 -8.50 -2.67
C GLY A 613 -20.30 -7.86 -1.38
N SER A 614 -21.59 -8.00 -1.11
CA SER A 614 -22.20 -7.43 0.08
C SER A 614 -22.33 -8.48 1.19
N VAL A 615 -21.86 -8.18 2.40
CA VAL A 615 -21.96 -9.07 3.56
C VAL A 615 -22.55 -8.32 4.75
N THR A 616 -23.58 -8.91 5.34
CA THR A 616 -24.18 -8.47 6.59
C THR A 616 -24.16 -9.64 7.58
N VAL A 617 -23.47 -9.47 8.70
CA VAL A 617 -23.51 -10.39 9.84
C VAL A 617 -24.05 -9.64 11.04
N SER A 618 -25.22 -10.05 11.53
CA SER A 618 -25.96 -9.38 12.61
C SER A 618 -26.35 -10.36 13.71
N GLY A 619 -25.50 -10.45 14.73
CA GLY A 619 -25.80 -11.21 15.96
C GLY A 619 -26.72 -10.45 16.90
N ASN A 620 -27.21 -11.14 17.93
CA ASN A 620 -28.06 -10.55 18.96
C ASN A 620 -27.37 -9.36 19.65
N SER A 621 -28.13 -8.32 19.96
CA SER A 621 -27.57 -7.14 20.66
C SER A 621 -27.02 -7.54 22.03
N ILE A 622 -25.83 -7.04 22.36
CA ILE A 622 -25.20 -7.19 23.68
C ILE A 622 -25.07 -5.79 24.28
N PRO A 623 -26.04 -5.27 25.05
CA PRO A 623 -25.98 -3.90 25.57
C PRO A 623 -24.75 -3.67 26.47
N VAL A 624 -24.47 -4.63 27.35
CA VAL A 624 -23.36 -4.58 28.32
C VAL A 624 -22.26 -5.54 27.89
N LYS A 625 -21.15 -4.99 27.39
CA LYS A 625 -19.99 -5.77 26.91
C LYS A 625 -18.96 -6.05 28.00
N TRP A 626 -18.87 -5.21 29.02
CA TRP A 626 -17.97 -5.39 30.15
C TRP A 626 -18.51 -4.69 31.38
N SER A 627 -18.05 -5.09 32.57
CA SER A 627 -18.30 -4.39 33.82
C SER A 627 -17.06 -4.44 34.71
N SER A 628 -16.88 -3.39 35.52
CA SER A 628 -15.78 -3.27 36.46
C SER A 628 -16.00 -4.18 37.67
N ILE A 629 -14.93 -4.81 38.14
CA ILE A 629 -14.97 -5.57 39.39
C ILE A 629 -15.08 -4.58 40.55
N ALA A 630 -16.02 -4.82 41.48
CA ALA A 630 -16.26 -3.96 42.64
C ALA A 630 -15.10 -3.97 43.64
N LEU A 631 -14.55 -5.16 43.90
CA LEU A 631 -13.44 -5.40 44.83
C LEU A 631 -12.46 -6.41 44.24
N ALA A 632 -11.17 -6.31 44.58
CA ALA A 632 -10.18 -7.30 44.15
C ALA A 632 -10.65 -8.73 44.43
N VAL A 633 -10.61 -9.59 43.41
CA VAL A 633 -10.99 -11.00 43.53
C VAL A 633 -9.73 -11.82 43.70
N GLU A 634 -9.65 -12.58 44.78
CA GLU A 634 -8.48 -13.40 45.09
C GLU A 634 -8.47 -14.72 44.31
N ALA A 635 -7.27 -15.27 44.09
CA ALA A 635 -7.11 -16.62 43.54
C ALA A 635 -7.88 -17.65 44.40
N GLY A 636 -8.50 -18.62 43.77
CA GLY A 636 -9.38 -19.60 44.42
C GLY A 636 -10.82 -19.13 44.64
N SER A 637 -11.15 -17.88 44.34
CA SER A 637 -12.52 -17.38 44.43
C SER A 637 -13.39 -17.96 43.31
N VAL A 638 -14.62 -18.36 43.67
CA VAL A 638 -15.68 -18.76 42.73
C VAL A 638 -16.78 -17.70 42.58
N SER A 639 -16.69 -16.62 43.36
CA SER A 639 -17.67 -15.53 43.36
C SER A 639 -16.98 -14.23 43.00
N VAL A 640 -17.61 -13.45 42.13
CA VAL A 640 -17.11 -12.16 41.66
C VAL A 640 -18.23 -11.13 41.78
N GLU A 641 -17.92 -9.99 42.37
CA GLU A 641 -18.83 -8.85 42.44
C GLU A 641 -18.44 -7.81 41.40
N LEU A 642 -19.40 -7.42 40.57
CA LEU A 642 -19.26 -6.41 39.53
C LEU A 642 -20.12 -5.19 39.87
N LEU A 643 -19.60 -4.01 39.57
CA LEU A 643 -20.30 -2.75 39.84
C LEU A 643 -21.60 -2.67 39.02
N GLY A 644 -22.71 -2.36 39.71
CA GLY A 644 -24.03 -2.13 39.12
C GLY A 644 -24.79 -3.41 38.73
N ILE A 645 -26.08 -3.23 38.42
CA ILE A 645 -27.04 -4.30 38.07
C ILE A 645 -27.02 -4.70 36.59
N ASP A 646 -26.29 -3.95 35.77
CA ASP A 646 -26.32 -4.06 34.32
C ASP A 646 -25.90 -5.46 33.83
N ALA A 647 -24.84 -6.03 34.40
CA ALA A 647 -24.41 -7.39 34.08
C ALA A 647 -25.48 -8.44 34.45
N ALA A 648 -26.11 -8.34 35.63
CA ALA A 648 -27.21 -9.22 36.02
C ALA A 648 -28.46 -9.08 35.13
N THR A 649 -28.65 -7.92 34.49
CA THR A 649 -29.78 -7.64 33.61
C THR A 649 -29.60 -8.23 32.21
N TYR A 650 -28.37 -8.22 31.68
CA TYR A 650 -28.12 -8.52 30.26
C TYR A 650 -27.25 -9.76 30.01
N TRP A 651 -26.56 -10.29 31.01
CA TRP A 651 -25.81 -11.54 30.91
C TRP A 651 -26.68 -12.69 31.41
N VAL A 652 -26.40 -13.91 30.94
CA VAL A 652 -27.16 -15.11 31.33
C VAL A 652 -26.24 -16.22 31.85
N VAL A 653 -26.81 -17.15 32.61
CA VAL A 653 -26.09 -18.36 33.03
C VAL A 653 -25.65 -19.15 31.79
N GLY A 654 -24.41 -19.60 31.79
CA GLY A 654 -23.76 -20.27 30.66
C GLY A 654 -22.88 -19.35 29.82
N ASP A 655 -23.03 -18.02 29.94
CA ASP A 655 -22.19 -17.06 29.21
C ASP A 655 -20.72 -17.16 29.60
N GLU A 656 -19.85 -16.87 28.64
CA GLU A 656 -18.41 -16.81 28.79
C GLU A 656 -17.93 -15.38 29.05
N ILE A 657 -17.08 -15.25 30.06
CA ILE A 657 -16.47 -14.00 30.49
C ILE A 657 -14.95 -14.15 30.62
N VAL A 658 -14.23 -13.06 30.36
CA VAL A 658 -12.76 -13.03 30.41
C VAL A 658 -12.29 -12.04 31.47
N PHE A 659 -11.34 -12.50 32.29
CA PHE A 659 -10.59 -11.70 33.24
C PHE A 659 -9.21 -11.40 32.66
N PRO A 660 -8.76 -10.13 32.59
CA PRO A 660 -7.45 -9.77 32.07
C PRO A 660 -6.34 -10.13 33.07
N ASP A 661 -5.13 -10.34 32.54
CA ASP A 661 -3.90 -10.36 33.36
C ASP A 661 -3.68 -8.97 33.96
N THR A 662 -3.68 -8.89 35.29
CA THR A 662 -3.64 -7.60 36.01
C THR A 662 -2.53 -7.55 37.04
N LYS A 663 -1.46 -8.37 36.91
CA LYS A 663 -0.44 -8.48 37.97
C LYS A 663 0.01 -7.13 38.53
N GLU A 664 -0.50 -6.84 39.72
CA GLU A 664 -0.08 -5.77 40.59
C GLU A 664 1.26 -6.14 41.27
N GLY A 665 2.38 -5.60 40.75
CA GLY A 665 3.47 -5.13 41.60
C GLY A 665 4.62 -6.04 42.03
N ARG A 666 4.89 -7.22 41.46
CA ARG A 666 5.92 -8.11 42.08
C ARG A 666 7.04 -8.71 41.25
N ASN A 667 7.06 -8.64 39.92
CA ASN A 667 8.27 -9.05 39.21
C ASN A 667 8.31 -8.53 37.77
N VAL A 668 9.21 -7.61 37.43
CA VAL A 668 9.54 -7.33 36.01
C VAL A 668 10.04 -8.59 35.31
N ALA A 669 10.59 -9.56 36.03
CA ALA A 669 10.92 -10.86 35.46
C ALA A 669 9.68 -11.69 35.10
N HIS A 670 8.45 -11.35 35.52
CA HIS A 670 7.27 -11.96 34.90
C HIS A 670 7.16 -11.61 33.41
N TRP A 671 7.74 -10.47 33.04
CA TRP A 671 7.69 -9.88 31.72
C TRP A 671 9.07 -9.78 31.03
N ASN A 672 10.16 -10.28 31.63
CA ASN A 672 11.49 -10.22 31.00
C ASN A 672 11.57 -11.20 29.82
N PHE A 673 11.65 -10.66 28.61
CA PHE A 673 11.78 -11.43 27.37
C PHE A 673 13.07 -11.09 26.61
N PRO A 674 13.62 -12.02 25.80
CA PRO A 674 13.28 -13.45 25.66
C PRO A 674 13.97 -14.32 26.72
N LYS A 675 14.71 -13.70 27.66
CA LYS A 675 15.75 -14.32 28.49
C LYS A 675 15.27 -15.18 29.67
N ASN A 676 13.98 -15.40 29.84
CA ASN A 676 13.53 -16.28 30.91
C ASN A 676 13.46 -17.72 30.43
N GLU A 677 14.45 -18.49 30.86
CA GLU A 677 14.40 -19.96 30.97
C GLU A 677 13.21 -20.43 31.86
N GLY A 678 12.48 -19.52 32.52
CA GLY A 678 11.33 -19.78 33.40
C GLY A 678 9.93 -19.41 32.87
N GLY A 679 9.78 -18.91 31.64
CA GLY A 679 8.47 -18.73 30.97
C GLY A 679 7.58 -17.58 31.51
N TYR A 680 7.08 -16.74 30.61
CA TYR A 680 5.88 -15.95 30.91
C TYR A 680 4.68 -16.86 31.08
N VAL A 681 3.81 -16.53 32.04
CA VAL A 681 2.60 -17.28 32.33
C VAL A 681 1.43 -16.31 32.25
N ASP A 682 0.76 -16.28 31.11
CA ASP A 682 -0.45 -15.49 30.91
C ASP A 682 -1.47 -15.78 32.01
N GLN A 683 -1.93 -14.74 32.71
CA GLN A 683 -2.95 -14.83 33.74
C GLN A 683 -4.34 -14.44 33.25
N THR A 684 -4.53 -14.26 31.94
CA THR A 684 -5.85 -14.08 31.35
C THR A 684 -6.69 -15.34 31.58
N GLU A 685 -7.89 -15.19 32.13
CA GLU A 685 -8.74 -16.33 32.50
C GLU A 685 -10.12 -16.27 31.83
N LEU A 686 -10.46 -17.30 31.07
CA LEU A 686 -11.82 -17.53 30.56
C LEU A 686 -12.64 -18.35 31.56
N ARG A 687 -13.84 -17.89 31.88
CA ARG A 687 -14.77 -18.54 32.81
C ARG A 687 -16.19 -18.54 32.26
N LYS A 688 -17.01 -19.48 32.76
CA LYS A 688 -18.45 -19.49 32.49
C LYS A 688 -19.22 -19.03 33.72
N ILE A 689 -20.32 -18.33 33.47
CA ILE A 689 -21.27 -17.93 34.50
C ILE A 689 -22.08 -19.16 34.92
N ALA A 690 -21.96 -19.60 36.17
CA ALA A 690 -22.74 -20.68 36.76
C ALA A 690 -24.01 -20.17 37.46
N ALA A 691 -23.97 -18.96 38.04
CA ALA A 691 -25.14 -18.29 38.60
C ALA A 691 -24.97 -16.76 38.58
N LEU A 692 -26.10 -16.03 38.58
CA LEU A 692 -26.18 -14.57 38.64
C LEU A 692 -27.18 -14.14 39.71
N SER A 693 -26.85 -13.10 40.46
CA SER A 693 -27.74 -12.45 41.41
C SER A 693 -27.37 -10.96 41.58
N ILE A 694 -28.23 -10.20 42.26
CA ILE A 694 -27.95 -8.81 42.67
C ILE A 694 -27.85 -8.81 44.21
N ASN A 695 -26.85 -8.12 44.76
CA ASN A 695 -26.70 -7.96 46.22
C ASN A 695 -27.40 -6.69 46.75
N ASP A 696 -27.30 -6.45 48.05
CA ASP A 696 -27.97 -5.30 48.71
C ASP A 696 -27.40 -3.93 48.28
N ASP A 697 -26.23 -3.89 47.65
CA ASP A 697 -25.56 -2.68 47.13
C ASP A 697 -25.85 -2.44 45.64
N ASP A 698 -26.85 -3.12 45.06
CA ASP A 698 -27.19 -3.07 43.63
C ASP A 698 -26.01 -3.47 42.71
N ASN A 699 -25.10 -4.33 43.21
CA ASN A 699 -24.02 -4.91 42.42
C ASN A 699 -24.39 -6.30 41.91
N THR A 700 -23.87 -6.64 40.73
CA THR A 700 -24.02 -7.97 40.15
C THR A 700 -23.05 -8.94 40.81
N VAL A 701 -23.57 -10.03 41.36
CA VAL A 701 -22.77 -11.15 41.88
C VAL A 701 -22.81 -12.32 40.90
N ILE A 702 -21.64 -12.72 40.42
CA ILE A 702 -21.43 -13.84 39.51
C ILE A 702 -20.83 -15.01 40.28
N ILE A 703 -21.43 -16.19 40.18
CA ILE A 703 -20.80 -17.45 40.54
C ILE A 703 -20.18 -18.06 39.28
N LEU A 704 -18.90 -18.40 39.34
CA LEU A 704 -18.12 -18.99 38.25
C LEU A 704 -18.25 -20.51 38.23
N ASP A 705 -18.12 -21.10 37.05
CA ASP A 705 -18.10 -22.56 36.83
C ASP A 705 -16.95 -23.26 37.57
N ARG A 706 -15.85 -22.54 37.79
CA ARG A 706 -14.68 -23.01 38.54
C ARG A 706 -13.92 -21.84 39.17
N PRO A 707 -13.16 -22.09 40.25
CA PRO A 707 -12.34 -21.06 40.90
C PRO A 707 -11.39 -20.34 39.93
N LEU A 708 -11.14 -19.06 40.16
CA LEU A 708 -10.04 -18.33 39.49
C LEU A 708 -8.69 -18.92 39.93
N LEU A 709 -7.74 -18.99 39.01
CA LEU A 709 -6.38 -19.43 39.33
C LEU A 709 -5.53 -18.28 39.84
N TYR A 710 -5.87 -17.05 39.45
CA TYR A 710 -5.13 -15.84 39.74
C TYR A 710 -5.99 -14.79 40.44
N ARG A 711 -5.31 -13.82 41.04
CA ARG A 711 -5.94 -12.65 41.66
C ARG A 711 -6.16 -11.60 40.56
N HIS A 712 -7.35 -11.00 40.53
CA HIS A 712 -7.70 -9.92 39.60
C HIS A 712 -8.17 -8.69 40.38
N ALA A 713 -7.48 -7.55 40.21
CA ALA A 713 -7.74 -6.34 40.99
C ALA A 713 -7.83 -5.09 40.10
N GLY A 714 -8.84 -4.25 40.35
CA GLY A 714 -9.04 -2.97 39.67
C GLY A 714 -9.20 -3.08 38.15
N CYS A 715 -9.74 -4.19 37.66
CA CYS A 715 -9.92 -4.46 36.23
C CYS A 715 -11.39 -4.62 35.87
N ASN A 716 -11.67 -4.83 34.59
CA ASN A 716 -12.99 -5.22 34.14
C ASN A 716 -13.04 -6.70 33.80
N VAL A 717 -14.26 -7.21 33.81
CA VAL A 717 -14.62 -8.49 33.24
C VAL A 717 -15.35 -8.22 31.94
N VAL A 718 -14.95 -8.88 30.86
CA VAL A 718 -15.55 -8.70 29.54
C VAL A 718 -16.40 -9.90 29.16
N HIS A 719 -17.53 -9.66 28.51
CA HIS A 719 -18.49 -10.67 28.07
C HIS A 719 -18.28 -11.02 26.59
N VAL A 720 -17.96 -12.29 26.31
CA VAL A 720 -17.50 -12.75 24.99
C VAL A 720 -18.45 -13.74 24.29
N THR A 721 -19.57 -14.13 24.91
CA THR A 721 -20.60 -14.94 24.22
C THR A 721 -21.28 -14.13 23.12
N ARG A 722 -21.47 -14.72 21.94
CA ARG A 722 -22.26 -14.15 20.84
C ARG A 722 -23.11 -15.26 20.21
N SER A 723 -24.24 -14.90 19.61
CA SER A 723 -25.13 -15.87 18.96
C SER A 723 -24.66 -16.27 17.55
N ILE A 724 -23.73 -15.53 16.94
CA ILE A 724 -23.05 -15.92 15.72
C ILE A 724 -21.58 -16.17 16.04
N ASN A 725 -21.08 -17.36 15.67
CA ASN A 725 -19.72 -17.80 15.93
C ASN A 725 -19.03 -18.15 14.61
N PHE A 726 -17.91 -17.50 14.34
CA PHE A 726 -16.93 -17.91 13.33
C PHE A 726 -15.78 -18.58 14.05
N VAL A 727 -15.55 -19.86 13.78
CA VAL A 727 -14.48 -20.64 14.44
C VAL A 727 -13.63 -21.33 13.38
N THR A 728 -12.30 -21.30 13.53
CA THR A 728 -11.45 -22.22 12.77
C THR A 728 -11.54 -23.59 13.44
N SER A 729 -11.81 -24.64 12.67
CA SER A 729 -11.85 -26.01 13.18
C SER A 729 -10.52 -26.40 13.82
N HIS A 730 -10.59 -27.13 14.94
CA HIS A 730 -9.42 -27.71 15.59
C HIS A 730 -8.67 -28.74 14.72
N THR A 731 -9.33 -29.28 13.68
CA THR A 731 -8.72 -30.18 12.69
C THR A 731 -8.06 -29.42 11.54
N SER A 732 -8.29 -28.12 11.42
CA SER A 732 -7.74 -27.30 10.36
C SER A 732 -6.27 -26.97 10.65
N ASN A 733 -5.38 -27.29 9.72
CA ASN A 733 -3.97 -26.89 9.81
C ASN A 733 -3.77 -25.40 9.50
N ASP A 734 -4.66 -24.86 8.67
CA ASP A 734 -4.66 -23.47 8.27
C ASP A 734 -5.81 -22.72 8.95
N ARG A 735 -5.53 -21.50 9.39
CA ARG A 735 -6.54 -20.67 10.04
C ARG A 735 -7.40 -19.96 9.02
N GLY A 736 -8.70 -19.87 9.31
CA GLY A 736 -9.60 -19.01 8.57
C GLY A 736 -9.20 -17.56 8.70
N HIS A 737 -9.59 -16.74 7.74
CA HIS A 737 -9.52 -15.28 7.83
C HIS A 737 -10.82 -14.65 7.33
N ILE A 738 -11.06 -13.38 7.64
CA ILE A 738 -12.22 -12.65 7.10
C ILE A 738 -11.68 -11.42 6.39
N MET A 739 -11.97 -11.29 5.09
CA MET A 739 -11.51 -10.18 4.27
C MET A 739 -12.64 -9.60 3.42
N HIS A 740 -12.69 -8.29 3.36
CA HIS A 740 -13.50 -7.54 2.41
C HIS A 740 -12.64 -6.59 1.60
N THR A 741 -12.89 -6.55 0.29
CA THR A 741 -12.31 -5.59 -0.64
C THR A 741 -13.38 -5.05 -1.59
N GLY A 742 -13.17 -3.86 -2.13
CA GLY A 742 -14.01 -3.30 -3.19
C GLY A 742 -15.28 -2.60 -2.70
N GLY A 743 -16.37 -2.70 -3.48
CA GLY A 743 -17.51 -1.77 -3.42
C GLY A 743 -18.83 -2.29 -2.83
N GLY A 744 -18.87 -3.52 -2.30
CA GLY A 744 -20.09 -4.09 -1.70
C GLY A 744 -20.20 -3.76 -0.21
N SER A 745 -21.40 -3.62 0.35
CA SER A 745 -21.54 -3.25 1.78
C SER A 745 -20.92 -4.31 2.70
N PHE A 746 -20.20 -3.92 3.75
CA PHE A 746 -19.58 -4.87 4.68
C PHE A 746 -19.85 -4.52 6.14
N SER A 747 -20.61 -5.39 6.83
CA SER A 747 -20.99 -5.18 8.23
C SER A 747 -20.87 -6.48 9.04
N PHE A 748 -20.11 -6.41 10.13
CA PHE A 748 -19.91 -7.47 11.12
C PHE A 748 -20.30 -6.95 12.50
N GLN A 749 -21.41 -7.45 13.03
CA GLN A 749 -21.97 -6.97 14.28
C GLN A 749 -22.25 -8.11 15.26
N ASN A 750 -21.88 -7.89 16.53
CA ASN A 750 -22.14 -8.78 17.66
C ASN A 750 -21.79 -10.24 17.36
N THR A 751 -20.63 -10.48 16.75
CA THR A 751 -20.18 -11.81 16.31
C THR A 751 -18.94 -12.24 17.08
N ARG A 752 -18.83 -13.52 17.41
CA ARG A 752 -17.60 -14.11 17.95
C ARG A 752 -16.75 -14.63 16.80
N ILE A 753 -15.47 -14.28 16.79
CA ILE A 753 -14.49 -14.75 15.81
C ILE A 753 -13.32 -15.35 16.59
N GLU A 754 -13.10 -16.65 16.45
CA GLU A 754 -12.15 -17.38 17.28
C GLU A 754 -11.16 -18.20 16.45
N ASN A 755 -9.87 -18.05 16.79
CA ASN A 755 -8.75 -18.72 16.13
C ASN A 755 -8.56 -18.37 14.65
N PHE A 756 -9.01 -17.19 14.20
CA PHE A 756 -8.77 -16.70 12.84
C PHE A 756 -7.46 -15.90 12.72
N GLY A 757 -7.01 -15.65 11.49
CA GLY A 757 -5.84 -14.88 11.13
C GLY A 757 -4.74 -15.74 10.50
N ARG A 758 -3.50 -15.23 10.49
CA ARG A 758 -2.32 -15.99 10.01
C ARG A 758 -2.14 -17.28 10.80
N THR A 759 -1.32 -18.21 10.34
CA THR A 759 -0.98 -19.39 11.16
C THR A 759 0.12 -19.07 12.20
N SER A 760 0.87 -17.97 12.03
CA SER A 760 2.05 -17.68 12.83
C SER A 760 2.33 -16.19 13.07
N VAL A 761 2.99 -15.89 14.20
CA VAL A 761 3.58 -14.57 14.52
C VAL A 761 4.89 -14.30 13.79
N GLN A 762 5.47 -15.31 13.13
CA GLN A 762 6.80 -15.17 12.51
C GLN A 762 6.83 -14.06 11.45
N LEU A 763 8.05 -13.71 11.03
CA LEU A 763 8.29 -12.69 9.99
C LEU A 763 7.35 -12.91 8.80
N ILE A 764 6.92 -11.81 8.18
CA ILE A 764 6.17 -11.90 6.92
C ILE A 764 7.02 -12.61 5.88
N ASP A 765 6.41 -13.62 5.31
CA ASP A 765 6.94 -14.41 4.22
C ASP A 765 5.79 -14.60 3.23
N SER A 766 5.49 -13.52 2.51
CA SER A 766 4.42 -13.49 1.52
C SER A 766 4.90 -14.07 0.21
N THR A 767 3.97 -14.65 -0.54
CA THR A 767 4.17 -15.04 -1.93
C THR A 767 4.58 -13.80 -2.73
N ALA A 768 5.66 -13.95 -3.49
CA ALA A 768 6.08 -12.96 -4.46
C ALA A 768 5.82 -13.50 -5.86
N MET A 769 5.14 -12.69 -6.66
CA MET A 769 4.89 -12.95 -8.05
C MET A 769 5.59 -11.90 -8.89
N LYS A 770 6.05 -12.30 -10.06
CA LYS A 770 6.62 -11.41 -11.07
C LYS A 770 5.84 -11.62 -12.36
N ASP A 771 5.65 -10.56 -13.13
CA ASP A 771 5.21 -10.71 -14.52
C ASP A 771 6.05 -11.79 -15.19
N ALA A 772 5.39 -12.77 -15.81
CA ALA A 772 6.08 -13.65 -16.72
C ALA A 772 6.76 -12.79 -17.78
N ASP A 773 7.94 -13.18 -18.24
CA ASP A 773 8.55 -12.56 -19.42
C ASP A 773 7.63 -12.91 -20.61
N ILE A 774 6.61 -12.09 -20.85
CA ILE A 774 5.57 -12.32 -21.87
C ILE A 774 6.18 -12.05 -23.23
N ASP A 775 6.18 -13.07 -24.08
CA ASP A 775 6.15 -12.89 -25.52
C ASP A 775 4.80 -12.25 -25.89
N LEU A 776 4.85 -10.97 -26.30
CA LEU A 776 3.68 -10.10 -26.57
C LEU A 776 2.66 -10.70 -27.54
N ALA A 777 3.01 -11.76 -28.27
CA ALA A 777 2.14 -12.47 -29.20
C ALA A 777 0.90 -13.14 -28.55
N ALA A 778 0.90 -13.41 -27.23
CA ALA A 778 -0.20 -14.15 -26.58
C ALA A 778 -1.14 -13.30 -25.70
N GLY A 779 -0.92 -11.99 -25.56
CA GLY A 779 -1.89 -11.04 -24.97
C GLY A 779 -2.34 -11.31 -23.53
N LEU A 780 -1.64 -12.17 -22.78
CA LEU A 780 -2.08 -12.65 -21.47
C LEU A 780 -0.91 -12.60 -20.50
N ALA A 781 -0.96 -11.63 -19.59
CA ALA A 781 0.03 -11.52 -18.54
C ALA A 781 -0.15 -12.65 -17.55
N GLN A 782 0.65 -13.71 -17.70
CA GLN A 782 0.83 -14.70 -16.66
C GLN A 782 1.74 -14.11 -15.59
N MET A 783 1.40 -14.33 -14.32
CA MET A 783 2.28 -14.03 -13.20
C MET A 783 3.02 -15.32 -12.83
N ASN A 784 4.35 -15.29 -12.85
CA ASN A 784 5.17 -16.37 -12.33
C ASN A 784 5.30 -16.20 -10.82
N VAL A 785 4.87 -17.21 -10.06
CA VAL A 785 5.21 -17.33 -8.64
C VAL A 785 6.71 -17.55 -8.53
N ILE A 786 7.45 -16.51 -8.15
CA ILE A 786 8.91 -16.57 -8.00
C ILE A 786 9.32 -16.95 -6.57
N HIS A 787 8.39 -16.83 -5.64
CA HIS A 787 8.54 -17.25 -4.26
C HIS A 787 7.18 -17.59 -3.68
N GLN A 788 7.03 -18.79 -3.13
CA GLN A 788 5.82 -19.18 -2.42
C GLN A 788 5.98 -18.86 -0.94
N GLY A 789 5.14 -17.97 -0.43
CA GLY A 789 5.17 -17.58 0.97
C GLY A 789 4.76 -18.71 1.90
N SER A 790 5.32 -18.72 3.11
CA SER A 790 4.91 -19.61 4.20
C SER A 790 4.06 -18.92 5.26
N ASN A 791 3.96 -17.58 5.21
CA ASN A 791 3.33 -16.78 6.24
C ASN A 791 2.78 -15.46 5.65
N GLN A 792 1.74 -15.60 4.84
CA GLN A 792 1.15 -14.56 4.01
C GLN A 792 0.64 -13.34 4.82
N VAL A 793 0.76 -12.15 4.22
CA VAL A 793 0.16 -10.89 4.68
C VAL A 793 -1.33 -10.82 4.30
N GLY A 794 -2.13 -10.00 4.99
CA GLY A 794 -3.55 -9.82 4.65
C GLY A 794 -4.51 -10.86 5.25
N ARG A 795 -4.01 -11.92 5.88
CA ARG A 795 -4.82 -12.93 6.57
C ARG A 795 -5.04 -12.54 8.02
N TYR A 796 -6.17 -11.91 8.33
CA TYR A 796 -6.50 -11.43 9.66
C TYR A 796 -7.87 -11.91 10.14
N ALA A 797 -8.14 -11.80 11.44
CA ALA A 797 -9.42 -12.26 11.97
C ALA A 797 -10.60 -11.45 11.43
N LEU A 798 -10.40 -10.14 11.23
CA LEU A 798 -11.35 -9.27 10.55
C LEU A 798 -10.60 -8.20 9.77
N HIS A 799 -10.78 -8.13 8.45
CA HIS A 799 -9.97 -7.29 7.57
C HIS A 799 -10.83 -6.46 6.60
N ALA A 800 -10.70 -5.13 6.67
CA ALA A 800 -11.15 -4.21 5.63
C ALA A 800 -9.95 -3.81 4.78
N HIS A 801 -9.91 -4.29 3.54
CA HIS A 801 -8.77 -4.20 2.65
C HIS A 801 -9.11 -3.39 1.40
N HIS A 802 -8.62 -2.15 1.31
CA HIS A 802 -8.96 -1.22 0.21
C HIS A 802 -10.48 -1.12 -0.03
N SER A 803 -11.27 -1.04 1.05
CA SER A 803 -12.71 -0.93 0.96
C SER A 803 -13.11 0.42 0.37
N MET A 804 -13.88 0.38 -0.72
CA MET A 804 -14.48 1.53 -1.38
C MET A 804 -15.84 1.89 -0.79
N VAL A 805 -16.24 1.22 0.30
CA VAL A 805 -17.44 1.52 1.08
C VAL A 805 -17.11 1.70 2.55
N GLU A 806 -18.07 2.23 3.29
CA GLU A 806 -18.00 2.31 4.75
C GLU A 806 -18.19 0.92 5.34
N VAL A 807 -17.24 0.51 6.17
CA VAL A 807 -17.23 -0.82 6.81
C VAL A 807 -17.59 -0.70 8.29
N PHE A 808 -18.39 -1.63 8.80
CA PHE A 808 -18.82 -1.63 10.21
C PHE A 808 -18.36 -2.89 10.94
N PHE A 809 -17.46 -2.72 11.91
CA PHE A 809 -17.05 -3.76 12.87
C PHE A 809 -17.54 -3.34 14.25
N LYS A 810 -18.71 -3.86 14.67
CA LYS A 810 -19.37 -3.43 15.91
C LYS A 810 -19.63 -4.56 16.90
N GLY A 811 -19.25 -4.41 18.17
CA GLY A 811 -19.70 -5.32 19.23
C GLY A 811 -19.13 -6.74 19.14
N ASN A 812 -18.15 -6.99 18.27
CA ASN A 812 -17.61 -8.33 18.03
C ASN A 812 -16.71 -8.78 19.18
N ALA A 813 -16.54 -10.09 19.35
CA ALA A 813 -15.58 -10.69 20.27
C ALA A 813 -14.54 -11.49 19.45
N ILE A 814 -13.32 -10.97 19.33
CA ILE A 814 -12.22 -11.58 18.58
C ILE A 814 -11.30 -12.28 19.58
N LEU A 815 -11.13 -13.58 19.46
CA LEU A 815 -10.39 -14.40 20.42
C LEU A 815 -9.21 -15.11 19.75
N PHE A 816 -8.04 -15.00 20.37
CA PHE A 816 -6.84 -15.78 20.08
C PHE A 816 -6.34 -15.65 18.64
N SER A 817 -6.32 -14.41 18.12
CA SER A 817 -5.65 -14.14 16.85
C SER A 817 -4.15 -14.31 17.03
N PRO A 818 -3.49 -15.15 16.23
CA PRO A 818 -2.07 -15.41 16.35
C PRO A 818 -1.24 -14.29 15.74
N ARG A 819 -1.86 -13.26 15.15
CA ARG A 819 -1.20 -11.99 14.87
C ARG A 819 -2.15 -10.85 15.16
N ASN A 820 -2.73 -10.21 14.14
CA ASN A 820 -3.57 -9.04 14.34
C ASN A 820 -5.04 -9.44 14.44
N GLY A 821 -5.78 -8.82 15.35
CA GLY A 821 -7.22 -9.06 15.51
C GLY A 821 -8.02 -8.43 14.38
N ILE A 822 -8.25 -7.12 14.49
CA ILE A 822 -8.97 -6.30 13.50
C ILE A 822 -7.94 -5.49 12.71
N VAL A 823 -8.03 -5.53 11.38
CA VAL A 823 -7.15 -4.78 10.49
C VAL A 823 -7.97 -3.92 9.54
N ALA A 824 -7.58 -2.65 9.44
CA ALA A 824 -8.04 -1.75 8.41
C ALA A 824 -6.83 -1.30 7.58
N HIS A 825 -6.98 -1.39 6.27
CA HIS A 825 -5.96 -1.06 5.30
C HIS A 825 -6.61 -0.19 4.23
N ASN A 826 -6.21 1.09 4.16
CA ASN A 826 -6.68 2.07 3.18
C ASN A 826 -8.22 2.06 3.02
N SER A 827 -8.92 2.12 4.15
CA SER A 827 -10.37 1.95 4.23
C SER A 827 -10.98 2.96 5.19
N ARG A 828 -12.26 3.27 5.01
CA ARG A 828 -13.07 3.93 6.04
C ARG A 828 -13.81 2.88 6.87
N VAL A 829 -13.49 2.79 8.16
CA VAL A 829 -13.99 1.71 9.02
C VAL A 829 -14.50 2.26 10.36
N HIS A 830 -15.64 1.74 10.78
CA HIS A 830 -16.25 1.94 12.09
C HIS A 830 -15.89 0.75 12.98
N ILE A 831 -14.85 0.89 13.80
CA ILE A 831 -14.41 -0.13 14.75
C ILE A 831 -14.96 0.24 16.14
N LEU A 832 -16.14 -0.25 16.46
CA LEU A 832 -16.95 0.19 17.59
C LEU A 832 -17.22 -0.94 18.59
N GLU A 833 -17.01 -0.70 19.88
CA GLU A 833 -17.52 -1.59 20.95
C GLU A 833 -17.02 -3.05 20.86
N ASN A 834 -15.89 -3.31 20.17
CA ASN A 834 -15.36 -4.67 20.01
C ASN A 834 -14.55 -5.08 21.23
N ILE A 835 -14.55 -6.38 21.52
CA ILE A 835 -13.66 -7.02 22.47
C ILE A 835 -12.62 -7.81 21.68
N VAL A 836 -11.33 -7.59 21.94
CA VAL A 836 -10.24 -8.40 21.35
C VAL A 836 -9.43 -9.00 22.48
N VAL A 837 -9.31 -10.33 22.52
CA VAL A 837 -8.60 -11.07 23.57
C VAL A 837 -7.49 -11.91 22.95
N GLY A 838 -6.27 -11.75 23.47
CA GLY A 838 -5.15 -12.62 23.14
C GLY A 838 -4.69 -12.49 21.69
N ALA A 839 -4.74 -11.29 21.10
CA ALA A 839 -4.08 -11.05 19.82
C ALA A 839 -2.56 -11.03 20.05
N ASN A 840 -1.82 -11.94 19.42
CA ASN A 840 -0.38 -11.99 19.62
C ASN A 840 0.32 -10.74 19.05
N GLY A 841 -0.13 -10.23 17.91
CA GLY A 841 0.26 -8.94 17.34
C GLY A 841 -0.62 -7.81 17.90
N SER A 842 -1.12 -6.94 17.03
CA SER A 842 -2.00 -5.85 17.44
C SER A 842 -3.46 -6.30 17.55
N ALA A 843 -4.17 -5.93 18.61
CA ALA A 843 -5.61 -6.16 18.66
C ALA A 843 -6.35 -5.40 17.56
N ILE A 844 -5.99 -4.13 17.33
CA ILE A 844 -6.45 -3.31 16.21
C ILE A 844 -5.22 -2.74 15.48
N PHE A 845 -5.18 -2.91 14.15
CA PHE A 845 -4.08 -2.47 13.29
C PHE A 845 -4.60 -1.57 12.17
N LEU A 846 -4.18 -0.31 12.17
CA LEU A 846 -4.49 0.68 11.13
C LEU A 846 -3.24 0.85 10.26
N GLU A 847 -3.23 0.19 9.12
CA GLU A 847 -2.00 -0.18 8.42
C GLU A 847 -1.38 0.96 7.63
N ASP A 848 -2.09 1.60 6.70
CA ASP A 848 -1.53 2.44 5.62
C ASP A 848 -1.42 3.92 5.93
N SER A 849 -1.90 4.35 7.09
CA SER A 849 -2.02 5.74 7.52
C SER A 849 -3.14 6.55 6.88
N THR A 850 -3.80 6.01 5.87
CA THR A 850 -4.92 6.67 5.17
C THR A 850 -6.28 6.17 5.66
N GLU A 851 -6.32 5.32 6.69
CA GLU A 851 -7.55 4.86 7.31
C GLU A 851 -8.30 6.02 7.96
N THR A 852 -9.61 6.08 7.76
CA THR A 852 -10.49 7.06 8.43
C THR A 852 -11.64 6.37 9.14
N GLY A 853 -12.35 7.13 9.97
CA GLY A 853 -13.52 6.66 10.70
C GLY A 853 -13.28 6.49 12.20
N PRO A 854 -14.32 6.11 12.94
CA PRO A 854 -14.24 5.97 14.39
C PRO A 854 -13.69 4.62 14.83
N VAL A 855 -12.74 4.65 15.76
CA VAL A 855 -12.22 3.52 16.52
C VAL A 855 -12.55 3.76 18.00
N MET A 856 -13.74 3.35 18.42
CA MET A 856 -14.30 3.80 19.70
C MET A 856 -14.83 2.69 20.60
N ASN A 857 -14.72 2.90 21.91
CA ASN A 857 -15.30 2.02 22.92
C ASN A 857 -14.83 0.55 22.82
N ASN A 858 -13.64 0.27 22.26
CA ASN A 858 -13.14 -1.10 22.16
C ASN A 858 -12.44 -1.52 23.45
N PHE A 859 -12.54 -2.80 23.81
CA PHE A 859 -11.89 -3.39 24.97
C PHE A 859 -10.87 -4.45 24.54
N LEU A 860 -9.61 -4.27 24.91
CA LEU A 860 -8.48 -5.03 24.39
C LEU A 860 -7.76 -5.74 25.54
N ILE A 861 -7.63 -7.06 25.48
CA ILE A 861 -7.04 -7.88 26.55
C ILE A 861 -5.89 -8.72 26.02
N GLY A 862 -4.80 -8.81 26.78
CA GLY A 862 -3.81 -9.88 26.59
C GLY A 862 -3.01 -9.78 25.29
N ASN A 863 -2.81 -8.57 24.78
CA ASN A 863 -2.02 -8.36 23.56
C ASN A 863 -0.52 -8.36 23.91
N GLY A 864 0.32 -9.04 23.10
CA GLY A 864 1.74 -9.22 23.48
C GLY A 864 2.40 -10.52 23.05
N GLY A 865 1.62 -11.48 22.53
CA GLY A 865 2.10 -12.82 22.23
C GLY A 865 3.08 -12.94 21.05
N GLY A 866 3.32 -11.84 20.33
CA GLY A 866 4.07 -11.74 19.07
C GLY A 866 5.55 -12.10 19.20
N THR A 867 6.37 -11.58 18.31
CA THR A 867 7.80 -11.97 18.33
C THR A 867 8.62 -11.18 19.32
N ARG A 868 7.99 -10.18 19.95
CA ARG A 868 8.45 -9.44 21.14
C ARG A 868 9.82 -8.75 20.98
N GLY A 869 10.48 -8.89 19.84
CA GLY A 869 11.50 -7.95 19.38
C GLY A 869 10.83 -6.63 19.05
N GLY A 870 11.50 -5.50 19.30
CA GLY A 870 10.97 -4.19 18.92
C GLY A 870 10.62 -4.16 17.43
N ASP A 871 9.55 -3.45 17.08
CA ASP A 871 9.08 -3.31 15.70
C ASP A 871 10.24 -2.89 14.78
N ASP A 872 11.11 -1.98 15.22
CA ASP A 872 12.29 -1.46 14.51
C ASP A 872 13.18 -2.53 13.86
N GLY A 873 13.41 -3.66 14.52
CA GLY A 873 14.31 -4.70 13.99
C GLY A 873 13.73 -5.41 12.77
N ARG A 874 12.44 -5.74 12.80
CA ARG A 874 11.73 -6.35 11.67
C ARG A 874 11.39 -5.32 10.61
N PHE A 875 11.07 -4.13 11.07
CA PHE A 875 10.83 -2.96 10.26
C PHE A 875 12.02 -2.70 9.31
N ALA A 876 13.25 -2.70 9.82
CA ALA A 876 14.46 -2.54 9.00
C ALA A 876 14.69 -3.71 8.02
N ILE A 877 14.41 -4.95 8.43
CA ILE A 877 14.65 -6.15 7.58
C ILE A 877 13.64 -6.25 6.45
N LYS A 878 12.39 -5.84 6.68
CA LYS A 878 11.27 -6.00 5.75
C LYS A 878 10.83 -4.68 5.13
N ASN A 879 11.67 -3.65 5.17
CA ASN A 879 11.39 -2.32 4.62
C ASN A 879 10.01 -1.82 5.05
N GLY A 880 9.70 -1.96 6.34
CA GLY A 880 8.45 -1.52 6.92
C GLY A 880 7.20 -2.26 6.47
N THR A 881 7.28 -3.44 5.86
CA THR A 881 6.06 -4.24 5.54
C THR A 881 5.59 -5.11 6.70
N ASP A 882 6.42 -5.33 7.72
CA ASP A 882 6.18 -6.26 8.82
C ASP A 882 6.09 -5.51 10.17
N MET A 883 4.98 -4.80 10.40
CA MET A 883 4.74 -3.96 11.59
C MET A 883 3.67 -4.53 12.53
N GLY A 884 3.48 -3.88 13.69
CA GLY A 884 2.39 -4.18 14.62
C GLY A 884 2.53 -5.55 15.28
N HIS A 885 3.72 -6.15 15.22
CA HIS A 885 3.98 -7.47 15.81
C HIS A 885 4.45 -7.38 17.26
N GLY A 886 4.72 -6.16 17.75
CA GLY A 886 5.11 -5.86 19.12
C GLY A 886 4.03 -6.13 20.16
N GLY A 887 2.81 -6.52 19.75
CA GLY A 887 1.77 -6.93 20.67
C GLY A 887 0.93 -5.78 21.22
N PHE A 888 0.44 -4.92 20.32
CA PHE A 888 -0.21 -3.67 20.72
C PHE A 888 -1.70 -3.86 20.99
N GLY A 889 -2.31 -3.00 21.80
CA GLY A 889 -3.76 -2.86 21.80
C GLY A 889 -4.20 -2.25 20.48
N ILE A 890 -3.86 -0.98 20.25
CA ILE A 890 -4.07 -0.30 18.97
C ILE A 890 -2.70 0.13 18.44
N TRP A 891 -2.41 -0.28 17.22
CA TRP A 891 -1.26 0.22 16.45
C TRP A 891 -1.79 0.96 15.25
N ALA A 892 -1.30 2.18 15.02
CA ALA A 892 -1.74 3.02 13.93
C ALA A 892 -0.56 3.67 13.21
N ARG A 893 -0.55 3.60 11.87
CA ARG A 893 0.42 4.35 11.07
C ARG A 893 -0.02 5.80 10.85
N GLY A 894 -1.31 6.08 10.89
CA GLY A 894 -1.87 7.41 10.57
C GLY A 894 -2.69 8.02 11.69
N GLY A 895 -2.98 9.31 11.51
CA GLY A 895 -3.69 10.14 12.48
C GLY A 895 -5.12 10.53 12.08
N TYR A 896 -5.71 9.92 11.05
CA TYR A 896 -7.04 10.31 10.54
C TYR A 896 -8.21 9.53 11.13
N CYS A 897 -7.95 8.56 12.01
CA CYS A 897 -8.98 7.85 12.75
C CYS A 897 -9.32 8.56 14.07
N HIS A 898 -10.59 8.51 14.46
CA HIS A 898 -11.04 8.98 15.78
C HIS A 898 -10.91 7.85 16.80
N ILE A 899 -9.79 7.81 17.51
CA ILE A 899 -9.47 6.77 18.49
C ILE A 899 -9.93 7.27 19.87
N GLU A 900 -11.13 6.88 20.29
CA GLU A 900 -11.75 7.44 21.51
C GLU A 900 -12.33 6.39 22.45
N ASN A 901 -12.22 6.60 23.77
CA ASN A 901 -12.82 5.76 24.80
C ASN A 901 -12.43 4.26 24.71
N ASN A 902 -11.27 3.94 24.13
CA ASN A 902 -10.80 2.55 24.09
C ASN A 902 -10.16 2.18 25.42
N ARG A 903 -10.20 0.90 25.77
CA ARG A 903 -9.62 0.35 26.98
C ARG A 903 -8.73 -0.82 26.67
N ALA A 904 -7.50 -0.80 27.18
CA ALA A 904 -6.55 -1.89 27.05
C ALA A 904 -6.15 -2.40 28.44
N GLU A 905 -6.40 -3.68 28.75
CA GLU A 905 -6.04 -4.29 30.02
C GLU A 905 -5.16 -5.53 29.81
N GLY A 906 -4.16 -5.72 30.68
CA GLY A 906 -3.25 -6.85 30.57
C GLY A 906 -2.45 -6.86 29.27
N SER A 907 -2.01 -5.68 28.81
CA SER A 907 -1.18 -5.56 27.61
C SER A 907 0.29 -5.78 27.96
N PHE A 908 0.87 -6.84 27.41
CA PHE A 908 2.22 -7.28 27.72
C PHE A 908 3.20 -7.24 26.56
N GLY A 909 2.74 -6.73 25.43
CA GLY A 909 3.60 -6.30 24.33
C GLY A 909 4.37 -5.02 24.65
N LEU A 910 4.80 -4.34 23.59
CA LEU A 910 5.57 -3.11 23.68
C LEU A 910 4.77 -1.97 24.30
N ALA A 911 3.54 -1.75 23.82
CA ALA A 911 2.65 -0.71 24.30
C ALA A 911 1.18 -1.10 24.04
N PRO A 912 0.21 -0.70 24.86
CA PRO A 912 -1.21 -0.86 24.54
C PRO A 912 -1.63 0.07 23.39
N TYR A 913 -0.96 1.20 23.20
CA TYR A 913 -1.21 2.16 22.13
C TYR A 913 0.10 2.55 21.47
N ALA A 914 0.16 2.47 20.14
CA ALA A 914 1.32 2.88 19.36
C ALA A 914 0.92 3.66 18.11
N PHE A 915 1.61 4.77 17.89
CA PHE A 915 1.57 5.54 16.66
C PHE A 915 2.95 5.55 16.03
N PHE A 916 3.03 5.10 14.78
CA PHE A 916 4.31 4.93 14.11
C PHE A 916 4.24 5.43 12.67
N VAL A 917 4.86 6.58 12.37
CA VAL A 917 4.77 7.24 11.05
C VAL A 917 6.16 7.38 10.42
N HIS A 918 6.77 6.31 9.91
CA HIS A 918 8.11 6.45 9.32
C HIS A 918 8.04 6.92 7.84
N PRO A 919 8.62 8.08 7.47
CA PRO A 919 8.46 8.67 6.14
C PRO A 919 8.86 7.77 4.97
N ASN A 920 9.93 6.99 5.12
CA ASN A 920 10.43 6.11 4.05
C ASN A 920 9.56 4.88 3.77
N PHE A 921 8.55 4.61 4.59
CA PHE A 921 7.76 3.38 4.53
C PHE A 921 6.26 3.62 4.61
N VAL A 922 5.82 4.87 4.47
CA VAL A 922 4.40 5.13 4.23
C VAL A 922 4.13 4.78 2.77
N SER A 923 3.25 3.82 2.55
CA SER A 923 2.70 3.57 1.21
C SER A 923 1.93 4.83 0.83
N ASP A 924 2.27 5.46 -0.31
CA ASP A 924 1.63 6.71 -0.71
C ASP A 924 0.25 6.47 -1.34
N LYS A 925 -0.58 5.74 -0.59
CA LYS A 925 -1.95 5.39 -0.98
C LYS A 925 -2.85 6.61 -0.85
N LEU A 926 -3.89 6.66 -1.68
CA LEU A 926 -4.87 7.75 -1.64
C LEU A 926 -5.96 7.42 -0.61
N VAL A 927 -6.37 8.41 0.18
CA VAL A 927 -7.55 8.26 1.05
C VAL A 927 -8.77 8.00 0.15
N PRO A 928 -9.52 6.90 0.37
CA PRO A 928 -10.59 6.51 -0.54
C PRO A 928 -11.77 7.48 -0.47
N ASN A 929 -12.46 7.67 -1.61
CA ASN A 929 -13.69 8.45 -1.69
C ASN A 929 -14.88 7.66 -1.17
N VAL A 930 -15.00 7.56 0.16
CA VAL A 930 -16.09 6.86 0.85
C VAL A 930 -16.95 7.87 1.60
N THR A 931 -18.28 7.67 1.56
CA THR A 931 -19.24 8.45 2.36
C THR A 931 -18.75 8.65 3.80
N GLY A 932 -18.80 9.89 4.29
CA GLY A 932 -18.35 10.25 5.63
C GLY A 932 -16.86 10.56 5.75
N THR A 933 -16.05 10.26 4.73
CA THR A 933 -14.68 10.74 4.65
C THR A 933 -14.69 12.26 4.46
N PRO A 934 -13.92 13.03 5.25
CA PRO A 934 -13.79 14.46 5.05
C PRO A 934 -13.34 14.77 3.61
N GLU A 935 -14.07 15.65 2.92
CA GLU A 935 -13.82 15.99 1.51
C GLU A 935 -12.38 16.45 1.26
N PHE A 936 -11.78 17.16 2.22
CA PHE A 936 -10.38 17.60 2.14
C PHE A 936 -9.37 16.44 2.09
N LEU A 937 -9.68 15.26 2.64
CA LEU A 937 -8.77 14.11 2.63
C LEU A 937 -8.87 13.28 1.35
N ILE A 938 -10.06 13.24 0.74
CA ILE A 938 -10.39 12.32 -0.37
C ILE A 938 -9.41 12.49 -1.54
N GLY A 939 -8.89 11.36 -2.03
CA GLY A 939 -8.00 11.33 -3.18
C GLY A 939 -6.60 11.87 -2.90
N LYS A 940 -6.27 12.18 -1.64
CA LYS A 940 -4.94 12.64 -1.26
C LYS A 940 -4.14 11.54 -0.61
N SER A 941 -2.86 11.53 -0.89
CA SER A 941 -1.92 10.65 -0.24
C SER A 941 -1.43 11.20 1.10
N SER A 942 -0.88 10.33 1.94
CA SER A 942 -0.26 10.75 3.21
C SER A 942 0.87 11.76 2.98
N HIS A 943 1.63 11.62 1.89
CA HIS A 943 2.67 12.58 1.51
C HIS A 943 2.08 13.93 1.06
N GLN A 944 1.05 13.93 0.21
CA GLN A 944 0.37 15.14 -0.23
C GLN A 944 -0.24 15.89 0.96
N LEU A 945 -0.90 15.16 1.86
CA LEU A 945 -1.41 15.71 3.11
C LEU A 945 -0.26 16.27 3.94
N GLY A 946 0.84 15.55 4.11
CA GLY A 946 2.03 16.07 4.81
C GLY A 946 2.56 17.39 4.24
N HIS A 947 2.49 17.58 2.91
CA HIS A 947 2.92 18.82 2.23
C HIS A 947 1.89 19.95 2.29
N GLU A 948 0.60 19.65 2.12
CA GLU A 948 -0.46 20.65 2.15
C GLU A 948 -0.76 21.14 3.56
N LEU A 949 -0.57 20.27 4.56
CA LEU A 949 -0.80 20.56 5.97
C LEU A 949 0.37 21.34 6.61
N ASP A 950 1.29 21.87 5.80
CA ASP A 950 2.43 22.70 6.21
C ASP A 950 1.95 24.03 6.84
N HIS A 951 1.34 23.97 8.04
CA HIS A 951 1.58 24.79 9.24
C HIS A 951 0.39 24.93 10.25
N ASP A 952 -0.85 24.49 9.99
CA ASP A 952 -2.01 24.83 10.87
C ASP A 952 -2.98 23.69 11.28
N LEU A 953 -2.79 22.45 10.81
CA LEU A 953 -3.74 21.35 11.09
C LEU A 953 -3.08 20.27 11.96
N THR A 954 -3.68 20.04 13.13
CA THR A 954 -3.25 19.03 14.11
C THR A 954 -3.96 17.71 13.80
N ILE A 955 -3.55 16.59 14.39
CA ILE A 955 -4.30 15.31 14.29
C ILE A 955 -5.78 15.49 14.64
N GLN A 956 -6.12 16.45 15.50
CA GLN A 956 -7.52 16.75 15.82
C GLN A 956 -8.33 17.31 14.66
N SER A 957 -7.71 17.78 13.59
CA SER A 957 -8.43 18.27 12.42
C SER A 957 -9.25 17.18 11.74
N PHE A 958 -8.79 15.92 11.79
CA PHE A 958 -9.45 14.80 11.11
C PHE A 958 -9.51 13.49 11.90
N GLY A 959 -8.62 13.28 12.88
CA GLY A 959 -8.67 12.17 13.82
C GLY A 959 -8.68 12.67 15.25
N SER A 960 -8.48 11.77 16.21
CA SER A 960 -8.41 12.13 17.63
C SER A 960 -7.84 10.99 18.46
N PHE A 961 -7.26 11.33 19.62
CA PHE A 961 -6.92 10.35 20.65
C PHE A 961 -7.42 10.86 22.00
N LYS A 962 -8.63 10.42 22.38
CA LYS A 962 -9.34 10.95 23.57
C LYS A 962 -9.85 9.86 24.49
N ASN A 963 -9.75 10.08 25.80
CA ASN A 963 -10.33 9.21 26.84
C ASN A 963 -9.91 7.74 26.73
N ASN A 964 -8.76 7.46 26.13
CA ASN A 964 -8.25 6.09 26.04
C ASN A 964 -7.59 5.72 27.36
N SER A 965 -7.82 4.49 27.82
CA SER A 965 -7.31 3.98 29.08
C SER A 965 -6.50 2.71 28.89
N ALA A 966 -5.36 2.62 29.55
CA ALA A 966 -4.58 1.40 29.61
C ALA A 966 -4.23 1.05 31.06
N ARG A 967 -4.38 -0.22 31.42
CA ARG A 967 -3.98 -0.78 32.71
C ARG A 967 -3.24 -2.09 32.50
N GLY A 968 -2.21 -2.36 33.31
CA GLY A 968 -1.46 -3.62 33.14
C GLY A 968 -0.47 -3.58 32.01
N THR A 969 0.15 -2.42 31.77
CA THR A 969 1.17 -2.27 30.72
C THR A 969 2.54 -2.71 31.21
N TRP A 970 3.29 -3.45 30.38
CA TRP A 970 4.63 -3.90 30.71
C TRP A 970 5.71 -2.84 30.47
N ARG A 971 5.88 -2.36 29.23
CA ARG A 971 7.03 -1.50 28.85
C ARG A 971 6.63 -0.03 28.68
N ASN A 972 5.72 0.25 27.75
CA ASN A 972 5.24 1.59 27.45
C ASN A 972 3.72 1.65 27.70
N GLY A 973 3.20 2.74 28.25
CA GLY A 973 1.75 3.03 28.25
C GLY A 973 1.28 3.61 26.91
N LEU A 974 2.10 4.40 26.26
CA LEU A 974 1.87 4.96 24.92
C LEU A 974 3.21 5.05 24.19
N ASP A 975 3.26 4.61 22.93
CA ASP A 975 4.44 4.71 22.07
C ASP A 975 4.18 5.66 20.90
N LEU A 976 4.98 6.71 20.77
CA LEU A 976 4.88 7.72 19.71
C LEU A 976 6.20 7.78 18.94
N SER A 977 6.22 7.16 17.77
CA SER A 977 7.42 7.05 16.95
C SER A 977 7.26 7.80 15.63
N TYR A 978 8.20 8.69 15.33
CA TYR A 978 8.17 9.59 14.15
C TYR A 978 6.91 10.46 14.07
N PHE A 979 6.32 10.73 15.23
CA PHE A 979 5.08 11.47 15.32
C PHE A 979 5.38 12.96 15.49
N GLY A 980 5.27 13.74 14.42
CA GLY A 980 5.60 15.17 14.44
C GLY A 980 4.40 16.04 14.09
N ALA A 981 4.21 17.13 14.84
CA ALA A 981 3.43 18.27 14.37
C ALA A 981 4.34 19.22 13.53
N PRO A 982 3.77 20.00 12.60
CA PRO A 982 4.49 21.11 11.97
C PRO A 982 5.07 22.05 13.05
N LYS A 983 6.21 22.68 12.78
CA LYS A 983 6.90 23.57 13.76
C LYS A 983 6.07 24.77 14.23
N HIS A 984 4.96 25.07 13.56
CA HIS A 984 4.19 26.30 13.72
C HIS A 984 2.83 26.12 14.38
N THR A 985 2.37 24.88 14.61
CA THR A 985 1.16 24.65 15.40
C THR A 985 1.50 24.74 16.89
N LEU A 986 1.10 25.85 17.52
CA LEU A 986 1.26 26.02 18.98
C LEU A 986 0.56 24.91 19.77
N ASP A 987 -0.47 24.30 19.18
CA ASP A 987 -1.29 23.27 19.83
C ASP A 987 -0.81 21.83 19.60
N GLY A 988 0.15 21.58 18.69
CA GLY A 988 0.69 20.23 18.43
C GLY A 988 -0.38 19.14 18.22
N HIS A 989 0.01 17.86 18.26
CA HIS A 989 -0.99 16.78 18.32
C HIS A 989 -1.54 16.68 19.74
N ILE A 990 -2.85 16.85 19.91
CA ILE A 990 -3.49 16.90 21.23
C ILE A 990 -4.04 15.51 21.61
N LEU A 991 -3.42 14.90 22.63
CA LEU A 991 -3.96 13.77 23.38
C LEU A 991 -4.87 14.32 24.50
N VAL A 992 -6.10 13.82 24.63
CA VAL A 992 -7.06 14.35 25.63
C VAL A 992 -7.46 13.28 26.62
N ASN A 993 -7.36 13.56 27.93
CA ASN A 993 -7.83 12.68 29.02
C ASN A 993 -7.34 11.23 28.90
N VAL A 994 -6.07 11.01 28.59
CA VAL A 994 -5.51 9.66 28.47
C VAL A 994 -5.19 9.13 29.87
N GLU A 995 -5.66 7.93 30.20
CA GLU A 995 -5.35 7.26 31.48
C GLU A 995 -4.39 6.09 31.22
N LEU A 996 -3.15 6.19 31.70
CA LEU A 996 -2.12 5.17 31.56
C LEU A 996 -1.67 4.72 32.97
N ILE A 997 -2.10 3.53 33.37
CA ILE A 997 -1.72 2.91 34.64
C ILE A 997 -0.74 1.77 34.36
N ALA A 998 0.55 2.05 34.57
CA ALA A 998 1.60 1.07 34.41
C ALA A 998 1.76 0.23 35.69
N LEU A 999 1.66 -1.10 35.55
CA LEU A 999 1.82 -2.05 36.66
C LEU A 999 3.27 -2.54 36.84
N ALA A 1000 4.12 -2.35 35.82
CA ALA A 1000 5.51 -2.78 35.87
C ALA A 1000 6.36 -1.96 36.84
N GLN A 1001 7.37 -2.59 37.45
CA GLN A 1001 8.30 -1.89 38.36
C GLN A 1001 9.18 -0.87 37.61
N SER A 1002 9.35 -1.01 36.29
CA SER A 1002 10.13 -0.14 35.42
C SER A 1002 9.50 -0.07 34.03
N GLY A 1003 9.51 1.11 33.39
CA GLY A 1003 8.92 1.34 32.07
C GLY A 1003 8.68 2.83 31.83
N TYR A 1004 7.91 3.13 30.79
CA TYR A 1004 7.54 4.49 30.38
C TYR A 1004 6.02 4.66 30.39
N GLY A 1005 5.50 5.74 30.93
CA GLY A 1005 4.09 6.12 30.77
C GLY A 1005 3.82 6.44 29.31
N ALA A 1006 4.46 7.49 28.80
CA ALA A 1006 4.57 7.79 27.38
C ALA A 1006 6.03 7.72 26.94
N PHE A 1007 6.27 7.02 25.84
CA PHE A 1007 7.56 6.88 25.21
C PHE A 1007 7.49 7.48 23.82
N THR A 1008 8.50 8.26 23.45
CA THR A 1008 8.56 8.85 22.12
C THR A 1008 9.95 8.79 21.50
N ILE A 1009 10.01 8.53 20.20
CA ILE A 1009 11.22 8.56 19.39
C ILE A 1009 10.99 9.42 18.14
N HIS A 1010 11.93 10.33 17.84
CA HIS A 1010 11.91 11.19 16.64
C HIS A 1010 10.67 12.09 16.51
N SER A 1011 9.89 12.25 17.57
CA SER A 1011 8.80 13.23 17.65
C SER A 1011 9.32 14.60 18.04
N LYS A 1012 8.71 15.65 17.47
CA LYS A 1012 9.13 17.04 17.70
C LYS A 1012 8.26 17.77 18.73
N VAL A 1013 6.95 17.78 18.56
CA VAL A 1013 6.02 18.52 19.43
C VAL A 1013 4.74 17.73 19.58
N PHE A 1014 4.27 17.53 20.82
CA PHE A 1014 2.94 17.02 21.12
C PHE A 1014 2.38 17.61 22.41
N THR A 1015 1.05 17.67 22.49
CA THR A 1015 0.31 18.29 23.58
C THR A 1015 -0.53 17.24 24.28
N MET A 1016 -0.47 17.22 25.61
CA MET A 1016 -1.34 16.40 26.44
C MET A 1016 -2.25 17.32 27.26
N ARG A 1017 -3.56 17.13 27.09
CA ARG A 1017 -4.61 17.93 27.73
C ARG A 1017 -5.42 17.03 28.66
N GLY A 1018 -5.18 17.16 29.96
CA GLY A 1018 -5.74 16.21 30.94
C GLY A 1018 -5.15 14.80 30.78
N GLY A 1019 -5.51 13.93 31.72
CA GLY A 1019 -5.07 12.53 31.73
C GLY A 1019 -4.25 12.16 32.95
N ILE A 1020 -4.16 10.86 33.21
CA ILE A 1020 -3.51 10.30 34.39
C ILE A 1020 -2.40 9.39 33.90
N ILE A 1021 -1.14 9.67 34.26
CA ILE A 1021 -0.06 8.70 34.11
C ILE A 1021 0.33 8.26 35.52
N SER A 1022 0.00 7.02 35.88
CA SER A 1022 0.31 6.53 37.22
C SER A 1022 1.04 5.20 37.24
N GLY A 1023 1.96 5.07 38.21
CA GLY A 1023 2.47 3.79 38.62
C GLY A 1023 1.52 3.16 39.62
N ALA A 1024 1.16 1.89 39.42
CA ALA A 1024 0.21 1.21 40.31
C ALA A 1024 0.74 0.89 41.71
N HIS A 1025 2.05 1.03 41.93
CA HIS A 1025 2.67 0.82 43.24
C HIS A 1025 3.60 1.96 43.62
N ILE A 1026 3.50 2.37 44.89
CA ILE A 1026 4.42 3.31 45.53
C ILE A 1026 5.83 2.70 45.49
N GLY A 1027 6.76 3.38 44.79
CA GLY A 1027 8.14 2.92 44.62
C GLY A 1027 8.49 2.35 43.24
N ASN A 1028 7.55 2.31 42.30
CA ASN A 1028 7.87 2.00 40.90
C ASN A 1028 8.84 3.03 40.30
N THR A 1029 9.81 2.59 39.49
CA THR A 1029 10.77 3.47 38.80
C THR A 1029 10.27 3.86 37.40
N ILE A 1030 8.95 3.88 37.18
CA ILE A 1030 8.37 4.28 35.90
C ILE A 1030 8.82 5.71 35.59
N THR A 1031 9.21 5.95 34.35
CA THR A 1031 9.39 7.30 33.83
C THR A 1031 8.07 7.76 33.22
N GLY A 1032 7.47 8.85 33.69
CA GLY A 1032 6.20 9.38 33.20
C GLY A 1032 6.24 9.61 31.69
N VAL A 1033 7.13 10.49 31.22
CA VAL A 1033 7.36 10.74 29.79
C VAL A 1033 8.84 10.61 29.44
N PHE A 1034 9.18 9.88 28.38
CA PHE A 1034 10.56 9.71 27.91
C PHE A 1034 10.72 10.03 26.43
N CYS A 1035 11.66 10.93 26.11
CA CYS A 1035 11.99 11.33 24.73
C CYS A 1035 13.36 10.77 24.31
N ASN A 1036 13.34 9.81 23.39
CA ASN A 1036 14.54 9.21 22.83
C ASN A 1036 14.94 9.86 21.51
N SER A 1037 16.21 10.24 21.35
CA SER A 1037 16.80 10.64 20.07
C SER A 1037 16.11 11.82 19.35
N CYS A 1038 15.62 12.80 20.10
CA CYS A 1038 15.08 14.04 19.55
C CYS A 1038 16.00 15.22 19.88
N ASP A 1039 16.48 15.94 18.87
CA ASP A 1039 16.96 17.31 19.05
C ASP A 1039 15.73 18.23 19.09
N ASN A 1040 15.32 18.67 20.29
CA ASN A 1040 14.16 19.54 20.56
C ASN A 1040 12.78 18.84 20.57
N CYS A 1041 12.60 17.78 21.37
CA CYS A 1041 11.24 17.31 21.67
C CYS A 1041 10.60 18.26 22.70
N THR A 1042 9.46 18.84 22.36
CA THR A 1042 8.65 19.66 23.28
C THR A 1042 7.37 18.94 23.66
N LEU A 1043 7.22 18.62 24.94
CA LEU A 1043 5.95 18.18 25.53
C LEU A 1043 5.22 19.40 26.12
N ASN A 1044 4.07 19.75 25.55
CA ASN A 1044 3.15 20.71 26.14
C ASN A 1044 2.17 19.95 27.03
N TRP A 1045 2.33 20.07 28.34
CA TRP A 1045 1.43 19.45 29.32
C TRP A 1045 0.52 20.52 29.92
N ILE A 1046 -0.79 20.42 29.67
CA ILE A 1046 -1.78 21.41 30.12
C ILE A 1046 -2.41 20.90 31.42
N GLU A 1047 -1.94 21.44 32.55
CA GLU A 1047 -2.39 21.02 33.91
C GLU A 1047 -3.82 21.48 34.23
N GLU A 1048 -4.29 22.57 33.62
CA GLU A 1048 -5.56 23.23 33.94
C GLU A 1048 -6.81 22.34 33.72
N ASP A 1049 -6.66 21.21 33.05
CA ASP A 1049 -7.73 20.23 32.78
C ASP A 1049 -7.64 18.95 33.64
N GLY A 1050 -6.99 18.99 34.81
CA GLY A 1050 -6.97 17.86 35.75
C GLY A 1050 -5.99 16.74 35.38
N ALA A 1051 -4.85 17.12 34.80
CA ALA A 1051 -3.79 16.18 34.47
C ALA A 1051 -3.01 15.76 35.72
N ASP A 1052 -2.80 14.46 35.93
CA ASP A 1052 -2.07 13.90 37.08
C ASP A 1052 -0.94 12.97 36.62
N ILE A 1053 0.25 13.16 37.20
CA ILE A 1053 1.36 12.22 37.08
C ILE A 1053 1.76 11.81 38.50
N SER A 1054 1.34 10.62 38.91
CA SER A 1054 1.49 10.15 40.29
C SER A 1054 2.12 8.75 40.35
N GLY A 1055 2.81 8.43 41.45
CA GLY A 1055 3.43 7.10 41.59
C GLY A 1055 4.52 6.74 40.56
N VAL A 1056 5.13 7.73 39.90
CA VAL A 1056 6.27 7.55 38.97
C VAL A 1056 7.59 7.94 39.64
N GLY A 1057 8.70 7.27 39.27
CA GLY A 1057 10.03 7.56 39.82
C GLY A 1057 10.74 8.72 39.14
N VAL A 1058 10.45 8.94 37.85
CA VAL A 1058 10.97 10.07 37.06
C VAL A 1058 9.81 10.66 36.28
N ILE A 1059 9.50 11.95 36.41
CA ILE A 1059 8.38 12.54 35.66
C ILE A 1059 8.75 12.68 34.17
N ARG A 1060 9.98 13.14 33.87
CA ARG A 1060 10.51 13.32 32.50
C ARG A 1060 11.94 12.79 32.39
N GLY A 1061 12.26 12.10 31.29
CA GLY A 1061 13.62 11.60 31.02
C GLY A 1061 13.98 11.60 29.52
N GLY A 1062 15.27 11.43 29.22
CA GLY A 1062 15.79 11.49 27.85
C GLY A 1062 16.20 12.91 27.44
N ASN A 1063 16.06 13.24 26.16
CA ASN A 1063 16.30 14.60 25.62
C ASN A 1063 15.02 15.45 25.63
N CYS A 1064 14.11 15.18 26.58
CA CYS A 1064 13.12 16.16 27.02
C CYS A 1064 13.80 17.08 28.07
#